data_AF-A0A1H9SX70-F1
#
_entry.id   AF-A0A1H9SX70-F1
#
_cell.length_a   1.000
_cell.length_b   1.000
_cell.length_c   1.000
_cell.angle_alpha   90.00
_cell.angle_beta   90.00
_cell.angle_gamma   90.00
#
_symmetry.space_group_name_H-M   'P 1'
#
loop_
_entity.id
_entity.type
_entity.pdbx_description
1 polymer ?
#
loop_
_entity_poly.entity_id
_entity_poly.type
_entity_poly.pdbx_seq_one_letter_code
_entity_poly.pdbx_strand_id
1 'polypeptide(L)'
;MIANLYKGEMMHARIRPVTHEFKYPIYFISVDLGQLPGLDQETTLFSYNSFNLLSIHDKDYLLGQGTIQEKLQRCLTEADKPYADKIATVCLLTMPRFFNYIFNPVSFFYCYDNVGELLCIVVEVSNTFSEKHLYFLDNNNQLENSIRLTERDHAEITYEPNMRFKENKAFHVSPFNNMEGYYRFQLTDLKDAVQIHIYLHREDAPVLTTNLDVNALPFTDRTLFTSMFKIPFTATIAMPQILWQAAKLYFLKGMTLHMKPKPSSELTFSTAKPSVFLSFRMRLLFRYLERLKVGALKIEFPDKSVKTFGDHHSSFTAELNVHDFAFITKVIKGGDIGLGESYMDGDWSSPDLTSVFRLFLLNRKHLNYAHVKRKWLTDASVRLRHFLRRNNLSGSRKNIKAHYDLSNDFFETFLDGSMTYSGGIYYDKTDTLEQAQKNKLQAVIQKAEITAADHVLEIGSGWGSLAIEAVKTTGCTVTSVTLSEEQLKYAQARAEKEGVSDKITFEFCDYRNIGGSYDKIVSIEMFEAVGHENYGKFFSTCDRLLKPNGKLVMQVISIADQFYDTYRSKTDWIQAYIFPGGMLPSLTAMTQAMKKDSSFLVNDIDNIGIDYAYTLQEWRTRFFNKAEEIKELGFDNRFMRMWEYYLCYSEAGFLSNQVSNYQLVFLRPNEE
;
A
#
# COMPACT_ATOMS: atom_id res chain seq x y z
N MET A 1 12.65 -6.21 45.84
CA MET A 1 14.07 -5.88 45.55
C MET A 1 14.07 -4.73 44.58
N ILE A 2 14.85 -3.68 44.82
CA ILE A 2 14.75 -2.41 44.09
C ILE A 2 15.49 -2.51 42.73
N ALA A 3 16.73 -3.00 42.75
CA ALA A 3 17.48 -3.36 41.56
C ALA A 3 18.54 -4.44 41.84
N ASN A 4 18.92 -5.19 40.80
CA ASN A 4 20.04 -6.16 40.83
C ASN A 4 20.92 -5.96 39.59
N LEU A 5 22.24 -6.13 39.74
CA LEU A 5 23.16 -6.23 38.61
C LEU A 5 23.36 -7.71 38.28
N TYR A 6 23.15 -8.11 37.04
CA TYR A 6 23.41 -9.47 36.59
C TYR A 6 24.68 -9.52 35.75
N LYS A 7 25.51 -10.53 36.01
CA LYS A 7 26.73 -10.81 35.25
C LYS A 7 26.74 -12.26 34.77
N GLY A 8 27.12 -12.45 33.51
CA GLY A 8 27.32 -13.79 32.97
C GLY A 8 27.84 -13.81 31.54
N GLU A 9 27.45 -14.84 30.79
CA GLU A 9 27.88 -15.09 29.42
C GLU A 9 26.66 -15.12 28.48
N MET A 10 26.80 -14.48 27.32
CA MET A 10 25.88 -14.62 26.20
C MET A 10 26.52 -15.54 25.16
N MET A 11 25.78 -16.53 24.67
CA MET A 11 26.17 -17.43 23.61
C MET A 11 25.21 -17.29 22.43
N HIS A 12 25.74 -17.21 21.22
CA HIS A 12 24.95 -17.43 20.00
C HIS A 12 25.56 -18.59 19.21
N ALA A 13 24.75 -19.62 18.96
CA ALA A 13 25.12 -20.79 18.19
C ALA A 13 24.18 -20.95 17.00
N ARG A 14 24.71 -20.78 15.78
CA ARG A 14 24.03 -21.16 14.55
C ARG A 14 24.33 -22.62 14.24
N ILE A 15 23.29 -23.41 14.02
CA ILE A 15 23.37 -24.85 13.77
C ILE A 15 23.28 -25.13 12.27
N ARG A 16 22.41 -24.40 11.55
CA ARG A 16 22.17 -24.56 10.10
C ARG A 16 22.06 -23.20 9.39
N PRO A 17 22.34 -23.12 8.06
CA PRO A 17 22.98 -24.16 7.25
C PRO A 17 24.48 -24.30 7.52
N VAL A 18 25.12 -23.29 8.14
CA VAL A 18 26.54 -23.32 8.52
C VAL A 18 26.68 -23.21 10.02
N THR A 19 27.45 -24.11 10.63
CA THR A 19 27.73 -24.09 12.06
C THR A 19 28.62 -22.91 12.42
N HIS A 20 28.22 -22.12 13.41
CA HIS A 20 29.03 -21.02 13.93
C HIS A 20 28.60 -20.64 15.34
N GLU A 21 29.55 -20.62 16.26
CA GLU A 21 29.30 -20.25 17.65
C GLU A 21 30.27 -19.16 18.09
N PHE A 22 29.78 -18.25 18.93
CA PHE A 22 30.60 -17.33 19.69
C PHE A 22 29.96 -16.99 21.03
N LYS A 23 30.82 -16.67 22.00
CA LYS A 23 30.47 -16.37 23.39
C LYS A 23 31.14 -15.08 23.81
N TYR A 24 30.46 -14.29 24.63
CA TYR A 24 31.01 -13.07 25.18
C TYR A 24 30.35 -12.71 26.51
N PRO A 25 31.09 -12.07 27.43
CA PRO A 25 30.52 -11.69 28.71
C PRO A 25 29.55 -10.52 28.56
N ILE A 26 28.51 -10.49 29.39
CA ILE A 26 27.45 -9.49 29.34
C ILE A 26 26.98 -9.07 30.73
N TYR A 27 26.40 -7.88 30.81
CA TYR A 27 25.74 -7.36 32.00
C TYR A 27 24.31 -6.96 31.70
N PHE A 28 23.42 -7.30 32.62
CA PHE A 28 22.05 -6.83 32.65
C PHE A 28 21.79 -6.17 34.01
N ILE A 29 20.77 -5.33 34.08
CA ILE A 29 20.21 -4.86 35.34
C ILE A 29 18.74 -5.27 35.36
N SER A 30 18.25 -5.74 36.52
CA SER A 30 16.81 -5.77 36.78
C SER A 30 16.45 -4.57 37.65
N VAL A 31 15.36 -3.89 37.35
CA VAL A 31 14.83 -2.79 38.17
C VAL A 31 13.31 -2.86 38.23
N ASP A 32 12.75 -2.61 39.42
CA ASP A 32 11.30 -2.37 39.57
C ASP A 32 10.99 -0.96 39.00
N LEU A 33 10.18 -0.92 37.94
CA LEU A 33 9.85 0.34 37.27
C LEU A 33 9.11 1.34 38.18
N GLY A 34 8.36 0.85 39.17
CA GLY A 34 7.68 1.71 40.15
C GLY A 34 8.65 2.44 41.09
N GLN A 35 9.87 1.91 41.23
CA GLN A 35 10.91 2.44 42.12
C GLN A 35 12.08 3.07 41.37
N LEU A 36 12.11 2.94 40.03
CA LEU A 36 13.15 3.48 39.15
C LEU A 36 13.44 4.99 39.37
N PRO A 37 12.45 5.88 39.58
CA PRO A 37 12.72 7.30 39.85
C PRO A 37 13.45 7.59 41.16
N GLY A 38 13.49 6.65 42.11
CA GLY A 38 14.19 6.80 43.40
C GLY A 38 15.55 6.08 43.46
N LEU A 39 15.89 5.27 42.45
CA LEU A 39 17.09 4.42 42.46
C LEU A 39 18.41 5.23 42.39
N ASP A 40 18.36 6.45 41.87
CA ASP A 40 19.50 7.38 41.85
C ASP A 40 19.86 7.94 43.23
N GLN A 41 19.01 7.73 44.24
CA GLN A 41 19.31 8.06 45.64
C GLN A 41 20.11 6.96 46.36
N GLU A 42 20.07 5.73 45.84
CA GLU A 42 20.71 4.57 46.48
C GLU A 42 22.16 4.35 46.02
N THR A 43 22.49 4.80 44.81
CA THR A 43 23.81 4.61 44.20
C THR A 43 24.25 5.86 43.44
N THR A 44 25.49 6.29 43.63
CA THR A 44 26.02 7.50 42.97
C THR A 44 26.45 7.26 41.53
N LEU A 45 26.60 6.00 41.12
CA LEU A 45 27.05 5.59 39.77
C LEU A 45 25.91 5.25 38.81
N PHE A 46 24.65 5.36 39.25
CA PHE A 46 23.46 5.17 38.42
C PHE A 46 22.67 6.47 38.32
N SER A 47 21.94 6.65 37.21
CA SER A 47 20.98 7.73 37.10
C SER A 47 19.79 7.39 36.20
N TYR A 48 18.64 7.99 36.50
CA TYR A 48 17.44 7.93 35.67
C TYR A 48 17.28 9.22 34.84
N ASN A 49 17.06 9.08 33.53
CA ASN A 49 16.89 10.17 32.56
C ASN A 49 17.99 11.26 32.52
N SER A 50 19.15 10.95 33.09
CA SER A 50 20.30 11.85 33.18
C SER A 50 21.61 11.11 32.87
N PHE A 51 22.72 11.84 32.82
CA PHE A 51 24.04 11.28 32.51
C PHE A 51 24.70 10.73 33.78
N ASN A 52 25.18 9.48 33.73
CA ASN A 52 26.04 8.87 34.74
C ASN A 52 26.82 7.69 34.13
N LEU A 53 27.60 6.96 34.93
CA LEU A 53 28.32 5.75 34.51
C LEU A 53 27.34 4.73 33.92
N LEU A 54 26.28 4.44 34.66
CA LEU A 54 25.13 3.67 34.19
C LEU A 54 23.87 4.53 34.19
N SER A 55 23.04 4.42 33.16
CA SER A 55 21.75 5.10 33.17
C SER A 55 20.66 4.39 32.39
N ILE A 56 19.41 4.62 32.81
CA ILE A 56 18.20 4.25 32.08
C ILE A 56 17.49 5.54 31.65
N HIS A 57 17.10 5.63 30.38
CA HIS A 57 16.32 6.75 29.86
C HIS A 57 15.00 6.23 29.29
N ASP A 58 13.89 6.88 29.61
CA ASP A 58 12.55 6.50 29.11
C ASP A 58 12.49 6.39 27.59
N LYS A 59 13.21 7.28 26.89
CA LYS A 59 13.24 7.37 25.42
C LYS A 59 13.81 6.12 24.74
N ASP A 60 14.47 5.24 25.49
CA ASP A 60 15.12 4.05 24.96
C ASP A 60 14.26 2.80 25.00
N TYR A 61 13.07 2.88 25.60
CA TYR A 61 12.20 1.73 25.82
C TYR A 61 10.79 2.04 25.33
N LEU A 62 10.23 1.06 24.64
CA LEU A 62 8.90 1.07 24.06
C LEU A 62 8.69 2.30 23.17
N LEU A 63 7.48 2.48 22.65
CA LEU A 63 7.18 3.61 21.79
C LEU A 63 6.28 4.64 22.50
N GLY A 64 6.50 5.92 22.19
CA GLY A 64 5.69 7.03 22.67
C GLY A 64 6.31 7.83 23.82
N GLN A 65 5.52 8.77 24.34
CA GLN A 65 5.88 9.66 25.45
C GLN A 65 5.45 9.05 26.79
N GLY A 66 6.07 9.53 27.88
CA GLY A 66 5.83 9.08 29.26
C GLY A 66 6.96 8.23 29.82
N THR A 67 6.73 7.69 31.01
CA THR A 67 7.63 6.74 31.67
C THR A 67 7.61 5.37 30.97
N ILE A 68 8.63 4.54 31.19
CA ILE A 68 8.65 3.16 30.68
C ILE A 68 7.37 2.39 31.05
N GLN A 69 6.90 2.53 32.30
CA GLN A 69 5.72 1.83 32.79
C GLN A 69 4.43 2.30 32.10
N GLU A 70 4.25 3.61 31.92
CA GLU A 70 3.11 4.15 31.19
C GLU A 70 3.06 3.69 29.73
N LYS A 71 4.21 3.60 29.07
CA LYS A 71 4.30 3.09 27.70
C LYS A 71 3.96 1.61 27.64
N LEU A 72 4.43 0.81 28.60
CA LEU A 72 4.13 -0.62 28.66
C LEU A 72 2.62 -0.85 28.84
N GLN A 73 1.99 -0.11 29.76
CA GLN A 73 0.56 -0.18 29.97
C GLN A 73 -0.20 0.14 28.67
N ARG A 74 0.20 1.22 27.98
CA ARG A 74 -0.39 1.60 26.70
C ARG A 74 -0.25 0.49 25.66
N CYS A 75 0.94 -0.09 25.50
CA CYS A 75 1.16 -1.20 24.56
C CYS A 75 0.29 -2.41 24.88
N LEU A 76 0.09 -2.74 26.16
CA LEU A 76 -0.75 -3.85 26.58
C LEU A 76 -2.24 -3.59 26.32
N THR A 77 -2.71 -2.37 26.56
CA THR A 77 -4.09 -1.96 26.26
C THR A 77 -4.35 -1.92 24.75
N GLU A 78 -3.43 -1.36 23.96
CA GLU A 78 -3.53 -1.31 22.50
C GLU A 78 -3.49 -2.70 21.85
N ALA A 79 -2.78 -3.66 22.47
CA ALA A 79 -2.74 -5.05 22.06
C ALA A 79 -3.91 -5.90 22.62
N ASP A 80 -4.92 -5.26 23.22
CA ASP A 80 -6.13 -5.88 23.78
C ASP A 80 -5.83 -7.04 24.76
N LYS A 81 -4.85 -6.85 25.65
CA LYS A 81 -4.45 -7.87 26.62
C LYS A 81 -5.34 -7.84 27.88
N PRO A 82 -6.07 -8.93 28.21
CA PRO A 82 -7.08 -8.93 29.28
C PRO A 82 -6.52 -8.82 30.70
N TYR A 83 -5.21 -8.94 30.85
CA TYR A 83 -4.49 -8.83 32.11
C TYR A 83 -3.82 -7.46 32.29
N ALA A 84 -3.94 -6.53 31.33
CA ALA A 84 -3.28 -5.23 31.38
C ALA A 84 -3.60 -4.47 32.68
N ASP A 85 -4.86 -4.45 33.11
CA ASP A 85 -5.30 -3.74 34.32
C ASP A 85 -5.00 -4.47 35.64
N LYS A 86 -4.50 -5.72 35.55
CA LYS A 86 -4.17 -6.55 36.73
C LYS A 86 -2.69 -6.43 37.14
N ILE A 87 -1.86 -5.80 36.31
CA ILE A 87 -0.43 -5.67 36.56
C ILE A 87 -0.20 -4.65 37.66
N ALA A 88 0.42 -5.10 38.75
CA ALA A 88 0.76 -4.28 39.89
C ALA A 88 2.23 -3.86 39.89
N THR A 89 3.11 -4.78 39.50
CA THR A 89 4.57 -4.57 39.55
C THR A 89 5.19 -5.00 38.22
N VAL A 90 6.13 -4.20 37.73
CA VAL A 90 6.87 -4.50 36.50
C VAL A 90 8.36 -4.45 36.79
N CYS A 91 9.03 -5.59 36.63
CA CYS A 91 10.47 -5.68 36.73
C CYS A 91 11.08 -5.69 35.32
N LEU A 92 11.86 -4.67 35.00
CA LEU A 92 12.59 -4.55 33.73
C LEU A 92 13.97 -5.18 33.85
N LEU A 93 14.24 -6.23 33.08
CA LEU A 93 15.58 -6.79 32.86
C LEU A 93 16.13 -6.26 31.53
N THR A 94 17.20 -5.46 31.58
CA THR A 94 17.74 -4.74 30.41
C THR A 94 19.24 -4.50 30.47
N MET A 95 19.85 -4.13 29.33
CA MET A 95 21.18 -3.54 29.29
C MET A 95 21.11 -2.01 29.51
N PRO A 96 21.74 -1.46 30.56
CA PRO A 96 21.77 -0.02 30.79
C PRO A 96 22.64 0.71 29.77
N ARG A 97 22.49 2.04 29.69
CA ARG A 97 23.49 2.89 29.03
C ARG A 97 24.80 2.82 29.80
N PHE A 98 25.93 2.84 29.09
CA PHE A 98 27.26 2.99 29.68
C PHE A 98 27.91 4.27 29.16
N PHE A 99 28.24 5.22 30.05
CA PHE A 99 28.64 6.58 29.67
C PHE A 99 27.74 7.20 28.59
N ASN A 100 26.43 7.00 28.73
CA ASN A 100 25.39 7.45 27.80
C ASN A 100 25.45 6.84 26.37
N TYR A 101 26.33 5.87 26.11
CA TYR A 101 26.23 5.00 24.94
C TYR A 101 25.25 3.86 25.22
N ILE A 102 24.43 3.50 24.24
CA ILE A 102 23.46 2.40 24.36
C ILE A 102 23.63 1.41 23.21
N PHE A 103 23.77 0.14 23.58
CA PHE A 103 23.55 -1.00 22.69
C PHE A 103 22.71 -2.00 23.47
N ASN A 104 21.41 -2.01 23.22
CA ASN A 104 20.45 -2.85 23.91
C ASN A 104 19.66 -3.68 22.88
N PRO A 105 20.05 -4.94 22.62
CA PRO A 105 19.40 -5.78 21.61
C PRO A 105 18.08 -6.36 22.11
N VAL A 106 17.89 -6.51 23.43
CA VAL A 106 16.68 -7.11 24.00
C VAL A 106 16.42 -6.63 25.43
N SER A 107 15.17 -6.33 25.74
CA SER A 107 14.68 -6.04 27.09
C SER A 107 13.52 -6.97 27.44
N PHE A 108 13.43 -7.37 28.71
CA PHE A 108 12.34 -8.22 29.22
C PHE A 108 11.59 -7.49 30.33
N PHE A 109 10.28 -7.37 30.19
CA PHE A 109 9.39 -6.78 31.19
C PHE A 109 8.62 -7.92 31.85
N TYR A 110 8.98 -8.26 33.08
CA TYR A 110 8.27 -9.25 33.89
C TYR A 110 7.13 -8.55 34.63
N CYS A 111 5.89 -8.93 34.31
CA CYS A 111 4.69 -8.28 34.81
C CYS A 111 4.00 -9.16 35.85
N TYR A 112 3.91 -8.68 37.09
CA TYR A 112 3.33 -9.40 38.22
C TYR A 112 2.02 -8.75 38.68
N ASP A 113 1.13 -9.54 39.23
CA ASP A 113 -0.09 -9.06 39.88
C ASP A 113 0.15 -8.58 41.33
N ASN A 114 -0.91 -8.18 42.03
CA ASN A 114 -0.85 -7.70 43.42
C ASN A 114 -0.42 -8.77 44.44
N VAL A 115 -0.49 -10.05 44.08
CA VAL A 115 -0.12 -11.18 44.94
C VAL A 115 1.30 -11.68 44.63
N GLY A 116 1.91 -11.17 43.56
CA GLY A 116 3.26 -11.52 43.11
C GLY A 116 3.29 -12.68 42.11
N GLU A 117 2.15 -13.06 41.53
CA GLU A 117 2.12 -14.05 40.44
C GLU A 117 2.50 -13.42 39.10
N LEU A 118 3.32 -14.10 38.32
CA LEU A 118 3.74 -13.66 36.99
C LEU A 118 2.59 -13.81 35.99
N LEU A 119 2.10 -12.69 35.44
CA LEU A 119 1.01 -12.67 34.47
C LEU A 119 1.50 -12.82 33.02
N CYS A 120 2.59 -12.14 32.68
CA CYS A 120 3.21 -12.20 31.36
C CYS A 120 4.65 -11.68 31.37
N ILE A 121 5.38 -11.97 30.29
CA ILE A 121 6.65 -11.33 29.97
C ILE A 121 6.54 -10.64 28.61
N VAL A 122 6.76 -9.33 28.57
CA VAL A 122 6.88 -8.60 27.30
C VAL A 122 8.35 -8.57 26.90
N VAL A 123 8.67 -8.99 25.69
CA VAL A 123 10.04 -8.99 25.15
C VAL A 123 10.14 -7.93 24.07
N GLU A 124 10.92 -6.89 24.33
CA GLU A 124 11.27 -5.89 23.32
C GLU A 124 12.58 -6.28 22.65
N VAL A 125 12.53 -6.58 21.36
CA VAL A 125 13.71 -6.95 20.55
C VAL A 125 14.07 -5.81 19.61
N SER A 126 15.34 -5.42 19.56
CA SER A 126 15.86 -4.41 18.63
C SER A 126 16.68 -5.06 17.51
N ASN A 127 16.60 -4.55 16.28
CA ASN A 127 17.44 -5.01 15.17
C ASN A 127 18.48 -3.96 14.74
N THR A 128 19.40 -4.36 13.86
CA THR A 128 20.43 -3.46 13.30
C THR A 128 19.88 -2.46 12.27
N PHE A 129 18.58 -2.50 11.97
CA PHE A 129 17.87 -1.60 11.05
C PHE A 129 17.13 -0.48 11.79
N SER A 130 17.43 -0.29 13.08
CA SER A 130 16.78 0.70 13.95
C SER A 130 15.28 0.49 14.07
N GLU A 131 14.84 -0.77 14.11
CA GLU A 131 13.47 -1.15 14.46
C GLU A 131 13.46 -1.89 15.78
N LYS A 132 12.27 -1.92 16.36
CA LYS A 132 11.95 -2.70 17.54
C LYS A 132 10.68 -3.49 17.30
N HIS A 133 10.54 -4.59 18.03
CA HIS A 133 9.37 -5.44 18.00
C HIS A 133 9.04 -5.97 19.38
N LEU A 134 7.75 -6.10 19.69
CA LEU A 134 7.26 -6.65 20.95
C LEU A 134 6.74 -8.08 20.75
N TYR A 135 7.24 -9.02 21.54
CA TYR A 135 6.63 -10.33 21.75
C TYR A 135 5.94 -10.33 23.12
N PHE A 136 4.71 -10.83 23.19
CA PHE A 136 3.98 -11.02 24.44
C PHE A 136 4.02 -12.50 24.80
N LEU A 137 4.73 -12.87 25.87
CA LEU A 137 4.78 -14.24 26.37
C LEU A 137 3.78 -14.37 27.52
N ASP A 138 2.69 -15.10 27.29
CA ASP A 138 1.55 -15.21 28.20
C ASP A 138 0.94 -16.62 28.11
N ASN A 139 -0.13 -16.88 28.86
CA ASN A 139 -0.75 -18.22 28.90
C ASN A 139 -1.24 -18.71 27.54
N ASN A 140 -1.49 -17.84 26.54
CA ASN A 140 -2.00 -18.24 25.24
C ASN A 140 -0.94 -18.94 24.37
N ASN A 141 0.34 -18.65 24.60
CA ASN A 141 1.45 -19.21 23.83
C ASN A 141 2.42 -20.03 24.69
N GLN A 142 2.03 -20.32 25.93
CA GLN A 142 2.75 -21.18 26.85
C GLN A 142 2.67 -22.65 26.40
N LEU A 143 3.80 -23.35 26.42
CA LEU A 143 3.90 -24.76 26.06
C LEU A 143 3.65 -25.64 27.30
N GLU A 144 2.80 -26.65 27.16
CA GLU A 144 2.59 -27.66 28.21
C GLU A 144 3.84 -28.54 28.44
N ASN A 145 3.95 -29.15 29.62
CA ASN A 145 5.09 -29.95 30.11
C ASN A 145 5.33 -31.30 29.37
N SER A 146 4.97 -31.43 28.09
CA SER A 146 4.96 -32.71 27.36
C SER A 146 6.15 -32.88 26.40
N ILE A 147 7.39 -32.71 26.86
CA ILE A 147 8.56 -33.24 26.13
C ILE A 147 9.50 -33.95 27.11
N ARG A 148 9.49 -35.30 27.07
CA ARG A 148 10.60 -36.12 27.56
C ARG A 148 11.84 -35.74 26.75
N LEU A 149 12.84 -35.18 27.42
CA LEU A 149 14.18 -35.01 26.88
C LEU A 149 14.65 -36.36 26.32
N THR A 150 14.88 -36.45 25.02
CA THR A 150 15.62 -37.59 24.46
C THR A 150 17.10 -37.29 24.65
N GLU A 151 17.79 -38.26 25.23
CA GLU A 151 19.17 -38.21 25.71
C GLU A 151 20.14 -37.78 24.59
N ARG A 152 20.68 -36.54 24.70
CA ARG A 152 22.05 -36.16 24.26
C ARG A 152 22.47 -34.72 24.57
N ASP A 153 21.85 -34.05 25.54
CA ASP A 153 22.34 -32.76 26.03
C ASP A 153 23.17 -32.95 27.29
N HIS A 154 24.43 -32.54 27.21
CA HIS A 154 25.41 -32.63 28.29
C HIS A 154 25.02 -31.75 29.49
N ALA A 155 25.18 -32.35 30.68
CA ALA A 155 25.11 -31.76 32.02
C ALA A 155 23.71 -31.32 32.51
N GLU A 156 23.33 -31.84 33.68
CA GLU A 156 22.11 -31.55 34.42
C GLU A 156 21.87 -30.05 34.59
N ILE A 157 20.84 -29.52 33.93
CA ILE A 157 20.30 -28.18 34.21
C ILE A 157 18.80 -28.33 34.49
N THR A 158 18.41 -28.08 35.75
CA THR A 158 17.03 -28.13 36.23
C THR A 158 16.36 -26.78 35.97
N TYR A 159 15.68 -26.63 34.84
CA TYR A 159 14.88 -25.43 34.54
C TYR A 159 13.59 -25.42 35.37
N GLU A 160 13.09 -24.24 35.77
CA GLU A 160 11.72 -24.16 36.30
C GLU A 160 10.75 -24.66 35.21
N PRO A 161 9.94 -25.71 35.46
CA PRO A 161 9.31 -26.47 34.39
C PRO A 161 8.38 -25.66 33.47
N ASN A 162 7.88 -24.51 33.91
CA ASN A 162 6.65 -23.92 33.39
C ASN A 162 6.82 -22.69 32.48
N MET A 163 7.99 -22.08 32.32
CA MET A 163 8.13 -20.82 31.57
C MET A 163 8.69 -21.03 30.16
N ARG A 164 7.92 -21.76 29.34
CA ARG A 164 8.28 -22.08 27.96
C ARG A 164 7.20 -21.57 27.03
N PHE A 165 7.59 -20.82 25.99
CA PHE A 165 6.63 -20.18 25.08
C PHE A 165 7.01 -20.43 23.62
N LYS A 166 6.01 -20.45 22.74
CA LYS A 166 6.19 -20.58 21.29
C LYS A 166 5.54 -19.40 20.58
N GLU A 167 6.35 -18.65 19.82
CA GLU A 167 5.86 -17.49 19.07
C GLU A 167 6.35 -17.48 17.63
N ASN A 168 5.49 -17.09 16.71
CA ASN A 168 5.85 -17.03 15.29
C ASN A 168 6.89 -15.93 15.04
N LYS A 169 7.84 -16.18 14.12
CA LYS A 169 8.88 -15.20 13.82
C LYS A 169 8.30 -14.01 13.05
N ALA A 170 7.95 -12.96 13.78
CA ALA A 170 7.44 -11.72 13.21
C ALA A 170 8.50 -10.61 12.99
N PHE A 171 9.76 -10.82 13.41
CA PHE A 171 10.78 -9.77 13.36
C PHE A 171 12.08 -10.17 12.62
N HIS A 172 12.55 -9.29 11.72
CA HIS A 172 13.79 -9.48 10.97
C HIS A 172 15.00 -8.93 11.74
N VAL A 173 15.65 -9.80 12.50
CA VAL A 173 16.79 -9.45 13.37
C VAL A 173 18.16 -9.52 12.69
N SER A 174 18.30 -10.32 11.62
CA SER A 174 19.60 -10.58 10.98
C SER A 174 19.42 -10.82 9.49
N PRO A 175 20.26 -10.23 8.62
CA PRO A 175 20.21 -10.47 7.17
C PRO A 175 20.56 -11.92 6.79
N PHE A 176 21.03 -12.72 7.74
CA PHE A 176 21.35 -14.13 7.55
C PHE A 176 20.21 -15.08 7.91
N ASN A 177 19.02 -14.55 8.21
CA ASN A 177 17.82 -15.31 8.53
C ASN A 177 16.61 -14.69 7.85
N ASN A 178 15.97 -15.46 6.96
CA ASN A 178 14.65 -15.10 6.41
C ASN A 178 13.57 -15.04 7.50
N MET A 179 12.33 -14.71 7.13
CA MET A 179 11.20 -14.57 8.06
C MET A 179 10.53 -15.90 8.46
N GLU A 180 10.99 -17.02 7.93
CA GLU A 180 10.39 -18.32 8.21
C GLU A 180 10.76 -18.83 9.61
N GLY A 181 9.81 -19.55 10.21
CA GLY A 181 9.98 -20.27 11.46
C GLY A 181 9.29 -19.63 12.65
N TYR A 182 9.61 -20.13 13.83
CA TYR A 182 9.09 -19.66 15.11
C TYR A 182 10.20 -19.64 16.16
N TYR A 183 10.06 -18.77 17.15
CA TYR A 183 10.89 -18.75 18.33
C TYR A 183 10.28 -19.62 19.42
N ARG A 184 11.14 -20.40 20.09
CA ARG A 184 10.83 -21.01 21.37
C ARG A 184 11.61 -20.27 22.45
N PHE A 185 10.90 -19.69 23.40
CA PHE A 185 11.50 -19.04 24.56
C PHE A 185 11.47 -19.98 25.75
N GLN A 186 12.55 -20.04 26.51
CA GLN A 186 12.64 -20.69 27.80
C GLN A 186 13.30 -19.70 28.76
N LEU A 187 12.58 -19.30 29.81
CA LEU A 187 13.06 -18.30 30.75
C LEU A 187 12.90 -18.81 32.18
N THR A 188 13.69 -18.30 33.11
CA THR A 188 13.44 -18.41 34.55
C THR A 188 12.88 -17.09 35.08
N ASP A 189 12.23 -17.13 36.23
CA ASP A 189 11.84 -15.92 36.96
C ASP A 189 13.06 -15.12 37.45
N LEU A 190 12.86 -13.85 37.82
CA LEU A 190 13.90 -12.92 38.30
C LEU A 190 14.33 -13.26 39.74
N LYS A 191 15.15 -14.30 39.89
CA LYS A 191 15.73 -14.75 41.17
C LYS A 191 17.27 -14.55 41.18
N ASP A 192 17.99 -15.29 42.03
CA ASP A 192 19.44 -15.20 42.15
C ASP A 192 20.20 -15.56 40.87
N ALA A 193 19.60 -16.38 40.00
CA ALA A 193 20.09 -16.71 38.67
C ALA A 193 18.97 -16.54 37.64
N VAL A 194 19.30 -15.94 36.49
CA VAL A 194 18.39 -15.74 35.37
C VAL A 194 18.97 -16.45 34.15
N GLN A 195 18.18 -17.36 33.59
CA GLN A 195 18.50 -18.10 32.38
C GLN A 195 17.47 -17.78 31.31
N ILE A 196 17.91 -17.34 30.14
CA ILE A 196 17.05 -17.01 29.00
C ILE A 196 17.61 -17.69 27.76
N HIS A 197 16.89 -18.71 27.29
CA HIS A 197 17.25 -19.46 26.09
C HIS A 197 16.20 -19.23 25.01
N ILE A 198 16.66 -18.84 23.83
CA ILE A 198 15.82 -18.53 22.67
C ILE A 198 16.28 -19.39 21.50
N TYR A 199 15.37 -20.22 21.00
CA TYR A 199 15.62 -21.13 19.88
C TYR A 199 14.80 -20.69 18.68
N LEU A 200 15.45 -20.45 17.54
CA LEU A 200 14.77 -20.29 16.26
C LEU A 200 14.61 -21.65 15.60
N HIS A 201 13.38 -22.11 15.43
CA HIS A 201 13.06 -23.35 14.74
C HIS A 201 12.59 -23.08 13.31
N ARG A 202 12.98 -23.95 12.37
CA ARG A 202 12.40 -24.07 11.03
C ARG A 202 12.19 -25.55 10.73
N GLU A 203 11.04 -25.90 10.18
CA GLU A 203 10.67 -27.31 9.94
C GLU A 203 10.91 -28.19 11.19
N ASP A 204 10.57 -27.63 12.36
CA ASP A 204 10.76 -28.19 13.70
C ASP A 204 12.21 -28.50 14.13
N ALA A 205 13.21 -28.15 13.32
CA ALA A 205 14.63 -28.23 13.68
C ALA A 205 15.17 -26.88 14.19
N PRO A 206 16.01 -26.86 15.23
CA PRO A 206 16.66 -25.63 15.68
C PRO A 206 17.71 -25.17 14.66
N VAL A 207 17.65 -23.90 14.29
CA VAL A 207 18.54 -23.26 13.31
C VAL A 207 19.53 -22.31 13.99
N LEU A 208 19.07 -21.60 15.03
CA LEU A 208 19.85 -20.68 15.83
C LEU A 208 19.44 -20.82 17.30
N THR A 209 20.42 -20.89 18.18
CA THR A 209 20.25 -20.92 19.64
C THR A 209 20.94 -19.70 20.23
N THR A 210 20.27 -19.03 21.15
CA THR A 210 20.82 -17.93 21.94
C THR A 210 20.60 -18.21 23.41
N ASN A 211 21.66 -18.27 24.20
CA ASN A 211 21.59 -18.53 25.63
C ASN A 211 22.20 -17.36 26.40
N LEU A 212 21.47 -16.90 27.40
CA LEU A 212 21.90 -15.90 28.36
C LEU A 212 21.78 -16.52 29.75
N ASP A 213 22.93 -16.76 30.38
CA ASP A 213 23.01 -17.29 31.74
C ASP A 213 23.72 -16.27 32.62
N VAL A 214 22.99 -15.68 33.57
CA VAL A 214 23.51 -14.61 34.42
C VAL A 214 23.16 -14.78 35.89
N ASN A 215 24.06 -14.37 36.77
CA ASN A 215 23.88 -14.43 38.21
C ASN A 215 23.74 -13.03 38.81
N ALA A 216 22.86 -12.89 39.79
CA ALA A 216 22.62 -11.64 40.50
C ALA A 216 23.84 -11.24 41.34
N LEU A 217 24.11 -9.94 41.34
CA LEU A 217 25.09 -9.25 42.16
C LEU A 217 24.39 -8.06 42.83
N PRO A 218 24.77 -7.72 44.08
CA PRO A 218 24.18 -6.59 44.79
C PRO A 218 24.36 -5.29 43.99
N PHE A 219 23.28 -4.52 43.85
CA PHE A 219 23.29 -3.23 43.17
C PHE A 219 23.87 -2.13 44.07
N THR A 220 25.21 -2.04 44.11
CA THR A 220 25.94 -1.06 44.94
C THR A 220 27.05 -0.39 44.14
N ASP A 221 27.46 0.83 44.51
CA ASP A 221 28.54 1.55 43.82
C ASP A 221 29.83 0.72 43.68
N ARG A 222 30.18 -0.07 44.69
CA ARG A 222 31.34 -0.98 44.63
C ARG A 222 31.17 -2.05 43.55
N THR A 223 30.01 -2.69 43.48
CA THR A 223 29.72 -3.72 42.47
C THR A 223 29.67 -3.12 41.07
N LEU A 224 28.99 -1.98 40.90
CA LEU A 224 28.87 -1.28 39.62
C LEU A 224 30.24 -0.86 39.10
N PHE A 225 31.04 -0.19 39.92
CA PHE A 225 32.39 0.25 39.57
C PHE A 225 33.29 -0.94 39.19
N THR A 226 33.37 -1.97 40.04
CA THR A 226 34.26 -3.11 39.79
C THR A 226 33.85 -3.97 38.59
N SER A 227 32.55 -4.06 38.32
CA SER A 227 32.03 -4.80 37.16
C SER A 227 32.33 -4.08 35.85
N MET A 228 32.13 -2.76 35.82
CA MET A 228 32.32 -1.97 34.60
C MET A 228 33.79 -1.81 34.21
N PHE A 229 34.72 -1.73 35.17
CA PHE A 229 36.17 -1.67 34.87
C PHE A 229 36.76 -2.98 34.34
N LYS A 230 36.13 -4.12 34.62
CA LYS A 230 36.59 -5.42 34.09
C LYS A 230 36.15 -5.64 32.65
N ILE A 231 35.11 -4.94 32.19
CA ILE A 231 34.56 -5.06 30.84
C ILE A 231 34.11 -3.69 30.29
N PRO A 232 34.98 -2.66 30.25
CA PRO A 232 34.56 -1.28 29.97
C PRO A 232 34.21 -1.02 28.49
N PHE A 233 34.49 -1.98 27.61
CA PHE A 233 34.36 -1.80 26.16
C PHE A 233 33.33 -2.73 25.50
N THR A 234 32.62 -3.60 26.22
CA THR A 234 31.68 -4.54 25.55
C THR A 234 30.55 -3.83 24.83
N ALA A 235 29.96 -2.77 25.42
CA ALA A 235 28.92 -2.01 24.75
C ALA A 235 29.44 -1.35 23.45
N THR A 236 30.60 -0.69 23.50
CA THR A 236 31.18 0.02 22.36
C THR A 236 31.80 -0.89 21.29
N ILE A 237 32.24 -2.10 21.67
CA ILE A 237 32.83 -3.11 20.77
C ILE A 237 31.77 -4.07 20.20
N ALA A 238 30.57 -4.15 20.79
CA ALA A 238 29.52 -5.07 20.35
C ALA A 238 29.19 -4.94 18.85
N MET A 239 28.98 -3.72 18.35
CA MET A 239 28.69 -3.49 16.92
C MET A 239 29.86 -3.89 15.99
N PRO A 240 31.11 -3.47 16.23
CA PRO A 240 32.27 -3.98 15.51
C PRO A 240 32.39 -5.51 15.51
N GLN A 241 32.13 -6.16 16.65
CA GLN A 241 32.14 -7.63 16.75
C GLN A 241 31.01 -8.27 15.94
N ILE A 242 29.79 -7.73 15.99
CA ILE A 242 28.66 -8.19 15.19
C ILE A 242 29.00 -8.08 13.69
N LEU A 243 29.55 -6.96 13.26
CA LEU A 243 29.97 -6.75 11.87
C LEU A 243 31.10 -7.70 11.47
N TRP A 244 32.05 -7.96 12.35
CA TRP A 244 33.13 -8.92 12.12
C TRP A 244 32.61 -10.36 11.98
N GLN A 245 31.70 -10.81 12.86
CA GLN A 245 31.08 -12.13 12.74
C GLN A 245 30.19 -12.22 11.48
N ALA A 246 29.46 -11.15 11.14
CA ALA A 246 28.70 -11.05 9.90
C ALA A 246 29.62 -11.17 8.66
N ALA A 247 30.76 -10.48 8.66
CA ALA A 247 31.74 -10.57 7.58
C ALA A 247 32.30 -12.00 7.45
N LYS A 248 32.60 -12.68 8.57
CA LYS A 248 33.00 -14.09 8.55
C LYS A 248 31.91 -15.00 7.97
N LEU A 249 30.66 -14.79 8.35
CA LEU A 249 29.53 -15.58 7.83
C LEU A 249 29.34 -15.39 6.31
N TYR A 250 29.49 -14.15 5.82
CA TYR A 250 29.34 -13.85 4.41
C TYR A 250 30.56 -14.28 3.59
N PHE A 251 31.76 -13.76 3.92
CA PHE A 251 32.96 -13.93 3.09
C PHE A 251 33.66 -15.27 3.31
N LEU A 252 33.67 -15.83 4.53
CA LEU A 252 34.38 -17.09 4.82
C LEU A 252 33.47 -18.31 4.77
N LYS A 253 32.16 -18.13 4.97
CA LYS A 253 31.19 -19.22 5.09
C LYS A 253 30.11 -19.20 4.01
N GLY A 254 30.16 -18.26 3.07
CA GLY A 254 29.32 -18.23 1.86
C GLY A 254 27.82 -18.11 2.13
N MET A 255 27.41 -17.52 3.26
CA MET A 255 25.99 -17.44 3.60
C MET A 255 25.25 -16.41 2.75
N THR A 256 24.03 -16.79 2.35
CA THR A 256 23.10 -15.92 1.63
C THR A 256 22.63 -14.77 2.50
N LEU A 257 22.60 -13.57 1.92
CA LEU A 257 21.98 -12.40 2.53
C LEU A 257 20.53 -12.30 2.06
N HIS A 258 19.63 -12.18 3.03
CA HIS A 258 18.24 -11.84 2.81
C HIS A 258 18.08 -10.32 2.93
N MET A 259 17.42 -9.73 1.94
CA MET A 259 17.03 -8.33 2.03
C MET A 259 16.04 -8.15 3.18
N LYS A 260 16.14 -7.01 3.87
CA LYS A 260 15.19 -6.64 4.92
C LYS A 260 13.77 -6.61 4.32
N PRO A 261 12.84 -7.45 4.81
CA PRO A 261 11.45 -7.40 4.38
C PRO A 261 10.77 -6.18 4.99
N LYS A 262 9.62 -5.80 4.42
CA LYS A 262 8.74 -4.84 5.10
C LYS A 262 8.20 -5.47 6.39
N PRO A 263 8.13 -4.72 7.50
CA PRO A 263 7.52 -5.22 8.73
C PRO A 263 6.09 -5.70 8.45
N SER A 264 5.78 -6.93 8.85
CA SER A 264 4.45 -7.54 8.65
C SER A 264 3.58 -7.47 9.90
N SER A 265 4.15 -7.11 11.05
CA SER A 265 3.44 -7.05 12.33
C SER A 265 3.32 -5.60 12.80
N GLU A 266 2.13 -5.23 13.24
CA GLU A 266 1.80 -3.92 13.84
C GLU A 266 2.58 -3.65 15.14
N LEU A 267 3.10 -4.70 15.77
CA LEU A 267 3.97 -4.63 16.95
C LEU A 267 5.42 -4.23 16.60
N THR A 268 5.73 -4.07 15.31
CA THR A 268 7.04 -3.61 14.83
C THR A 268 7.02 -2.12 14.55
N PHE A 269 7.97 -1.39 15.12
CA PHE A 269 8.07 0.06 14.94
C PHE A 269 9.49 0.53 14.70
N SER A 270 9.62 1.64 13.97
CA SER A 270 10.92 2.23 13.67
C SER A 270 11.33 3.20 14.77
N THR A 271 12.56 3.05 15.27
CA THR A 271 13.26 4.02 16.12
C THR A 271 14.29 4.83 15.34
N ALA A 272 14.40 4.59 14.02
CA ALA A 272 15.32 5.29 13.16
C ALA A 272 15.01 6.78 13.16
N LYS A 273 15.92 7.60 13.67
CA LYS A 273 15.83 9.05 13.48
C LYS A 273 15.95 9.34 11.99
N PRO A 274 15.06 10.15 11.40
CA PRO A 274 15.16 10.48 9.99
C PRO A 274 16.51 11.15 9.72
N SER A 275 17.22 10.68 8.69
CA SER A 275 18.49 11.28 8.29
C SER A 275 18.32 12.79 8.04
N VAL A 276 19.40 13.58 8.11
CA VAL A 276 19.33 15.04 7.87
C VAL A 276 18.64 15.35 6.54
N PHE A 277 18.92 14.55 5.50
CA PHE A 277 18.30 14.68 4.19
C PHE A 277 16.80 14.33 4.22
N LEU A 278 16.42 13.24 4.89
CA LEU A 278 15.02 12.83 5.03
C LEU A 278 14.22 13.87 5.84
N SER A 279 14.79 14.38 6.93
CA SER A 279 14.22 15.46 7.72
C SER A 279 13.96 16.71 6.89
N PHE A 280 14.88 17.08 6.00
CA PHE A 280 14.67 18.19 5.06
C PHE A 280 13.51 17.91 4.07
N ARG A 281 13.44 16.70 3.49
CA ARG A 281 12.33 16.31 2.60
C ARG A 281 10.98 16.30 3.32
N MET A 282 10.93 15.81 4.56
CA MET A 282 9.72 15.82 5.39
C MET A 282 9.23 17.26 5.62
N ARG A 283 10.12 18.20 5.96
CA ARG A 283 9.75 19.62 6.07
C ARG A 283 9.17 20.18 4.78
N LEU A 284 9.72 19.79 3.62
CA LEU A 284 9.19 20.24 2.33
C LEU A 284 7.78 19.69 2.08
N LEU A 285 7.54 18.42 2.39
CA LEU A 285 6.21 17.80 2.31
C LEU A 285 5.23 18.49 3.27
N PHE A 286 5.63 18.69 4.52
CA PHE A 286 4.77 19.32 5.54
C PHE A 286 4.37 20.73 5.14
N ARG A 287 5.32 21.54 4.66
CA ARG A 287 5.02 22.89 4.15
C ARG A 287 4.09 22.89 2.94
N TYR A 288 4.09 21.82 2.15
CA TYR A 288 3.14 21.65 1.06
C TYR A 288 1.74 21.30 1.59
N LEU A 289 1.64 20.39 2.56
CA LEU A 289 0.39 19.96 3.18
C LEU A 289 -0.25 21.02 4.09
N GLU A 290 0.53 21.90 4.71
CA GLU A 290 0.06 23.08 5.47
C GLU A 290 -0.81 24.03 4.63
N ARG A 291 -0.82 23.88 3.30
CA ARG A 291 -1.65 24.65 2.38
C ARG A 291 -3.06 24.09 2.21
N LEU A 292 -3.36 22.91 2.75
CA LEU A 292 -4.71 22.37 2.77
C LEU A 292 -5.66 23.38 3.44
N LYS A 293 -6.79 23.68 2.78
CA LYS A 293 -7.83 24.62 3.23
C LYS A 293 -9.20 23.95 3.40
N VAL A 294 -9.42 22.83 2.73
CA VAL A 294 -10.66 22.06 2.79
C VAL A 294 -10.34 20.71 3.41
N GLY A 295 -11.03 20.33 4.48
CA GLY A 295 -10.79 19.04 5.15
C GLY A 295 -9.50 18.97 5.95
N ALA A 296 -9.24 17.78 6.51
CA ALA A 296 -8.01 17.44 7.21
C ALA A 296 -7.33 16.21 6.60
N LEU A 297 -6.00 16.18 6.65
CA LEU A 297 -5.19 14.99 6.38
C LEU A 297 -4.47 14.58 7.66
N LYS A 298 -4.80 13.41 8.20
CA LYS A 298 -4.08 12.79 9.31
C LYS A 298 -3.07 11.80 8.73
N ILE A 299 -1.80 11.95 9.09
CA ILE A 299 -0.71 11.08 8.66
C ILE A 299 -0.08 10.41 9.88
N GLU A 300 -0.11 9.08 9.92
CA GLU A 300 0.69 8.27 10.85
C GLU A 300 2.01 7.87 10.19
N PHE A 301 3.13 8.04 10.88
CA PHE A 301 4.46 7.67 10.41
C PHE A 301 4.96 6.35 11.01
N PRO A 302 6.04 5.74 10.47
CA PRO A 302 6.58 4.47 10.98
C PRO A 302 7.04 4.48 12.45
N ASP A 303 7.27 5.67 13.00
CA ASP A 303 7.58 5.91 14.42
C ASP A 303 6.31 6.16 15.27
N LYS A 304 5.13 5.85 14.71
CA LYS A 304 3.78 6.11 15.24
C LYS A 304 3.50 7.57 15.58
N SER A 305 4.37 8.50 15.16
CA SER A 305 4.05 9.91 15.26
C SER A 305 2.89 10.23 14.32
N VAL A 306 1.93 11.00 14.82
CA VAL A 306 0.78 11.44 14.02
C VAL A 306 0.91 12.93 13.76
N LYS A 307 0.72 13.33 12.50
CA LYS A 307 0.58 14.74 12.10
C LYS A 307 -0.71 14.97 11.35
N THR A 308 -1.44 15.99 11.76
CA THR A 308 -2.66 16.43 11.08
C THR A 308 -2.39 17.76 10.37
N PHE A 309 -2.85 17.87 9.12
CA PHE A 309 -2.75 19.06 8.28
C PHE A 309 -4.14 19.50 7.82
N GLY A 310 -4.33 20.79 7.56
CA GLY A 310 -5.63 21.35 7.16
C GLY A 310 -6.46 21.82 8.36
N ASP A 311 -7.78 21.70 8.27
CA ASP A 311 -8.71 22.10 9.33
C ASP A 311 -8.94 20.95 10.33
N HIS A 312 -8.33 21.04 11.51
CA HIS A 312 -8.43 20.03 12.57
C HIS A 312 -9.85 19.76 13.09
N HIS A 313 -10.80 20.65 12.79
CA HIS A 313 -12.21 20.51 13.18
C HIS A 313 -13.11 20.08 12.02
N SER A 314 -12.55 19.77 10.86
CA SER A 314 -13.34 19.38 9.70
C SER A 314 -13.97 18.00 9.89
N SER A 315 -15.24 17.88 9.50
CA SER A 315 -15.92 16.59 9.40
C SER A 315 -15.40 15.70 8.26
N PHE A 316 -14.64 16.26 7.32
CA PHE A 316 -13.99 15.51 6.25
C PHE A 316 -12.49 15.34 6.54
N THR A 317 -12.15 14.23 7.17
CA THR A 317 -10.77 13.85 7.50
C THR A 317 -10.36 12.63 6.69
N ALA A 318 -9.29 12.75 5.89
CA ALA A 318 -8.66 11.62 5.23
C ALA A 318 -7.45 11.14 6.04
N GLU A 319 -7.18 9.82 6.03
CA GLU A 319 -6.11 9.20 6.79
C GLU A 319 -5.08 8.53 5.88
N LEU A 320 -3.80 8.71 6.17
CA LEU A 320 -2.68 8.13 5.45
C LEU A 320 -1.69 7.50 6.43
N ASN A 321 -1.44 6.20 6.30
CA ASN A 321 -0.52 5.46 7.18
C ASN A 321 0.76 5.18 6.40
N VAL A 322 1.87 5.82 6.77
CA VAL A 322 3.19 5.62 6.18
C VAL A 322 3.89 4.48 6.91
N HIS A 323 4.21 3.42 6.17
CA HIS A 323 4.91 2.23 6.66
C HIS A 323 6.43 2.31 6.42
N ASP A 324 6.84 3.05 5.39
CA ASP A 324 8.26 3.24 5.05
C ASP A 324 8.54 4.70 4.65
N PHE A 325 9.58 5.30 5.23
CA PHE A 325 10.04 6.65 4.89
C PHE A 325 10.53 6.81 3.43
N ALA A 326 10.74 5.71 2.70
CA ALA A 326 10.92 5.71 1.24
C ALA A 326 9.78 6.48 0.53
N PHE A 327 8.56 6.42 1.07
CA PHE A 327 7.39 7.20 0.65
C PHE A 327 7.73 8.68 0.43
N ILE A 328 8.33 9.32 1.44
CA ILE A 328 8.68 10.75 1.41
C ILE A 328 9.62 11.06 0.25
N THR A 329 10.58 10.17 0.01
CA THR A 329 11.55 10.34 -1.07
C THR A 329 10.89 10.20 -2.44
N LYS A 330 10.02 9.20 -2.61
CA LYS A 330 9.31 8.95 -3.87
C LYS A 330 8.33 10.08 -4.19
N VAL A 331 7.53 10.54 -3.23
CA VAL A 331 6.58 11.65 -3.43
C VAL A 331 7.30 12.95 -3.79
N ILE A 332 8.37 13.32 -3.08
CA ILE A 332 9.10 14.56 -3.38
C ILE A 332 9.79 14.53 -4.75
N LYS A 333 10.26 13.36 -5.21
CA LYS A 333 10.93 13.23 -6.51
C LYS A 333 9.96 13.05 -7.68
N GLY A 334 8.92 12.25 -7.47
CA GLY A 334 8.02 11.75 -8.52
C GLY A 334 6.63 12.40 -8.54
N GLY A 335 6.30 13.26 -7.58
CA GLY A 335 4.99 13.92 -7.52
C GLY A 335 3.84 12.90 -7.38
N ASP A 336 2.84 13.04 -8.23
CA ASP A 336 1.68 12.13 -8.34
C ASP A 336 2.10 10.71 -8.74
N ILE A 337 3.06 10.56 -9.68
CA ILE A 337 3.59 9.25 -10.06
C ILE A 337 4.28 8.59 -8.86
N GLY A 338 5.11 9.34 -8.13
CA GLY A 338 5.79 8.84 -6.93
C GLY A 338 4.83 8.49 -5.78
N LEU A 339 3.70 9.20 -5.67
CA LEU A 339 2.64 8.87 -4.73
C LEU A 339 2.00 7.52 -5.06
N GLY A 340 1.69 7.27 -6.33
CA GLY A 340 1.13 5.99 -6.78
C GLY A 340 2.13 4.83 -6.70
N GLU A 341 3.38 5.01 -7.13
CA GLU A 341 4.43 3.99 -7.03
C GLU A 341 4.69 3.57 -5.58
N SER A 342 4.79 4.55 -4.68
CA SER A 342 4.96 4.26 -3.25
C SER A 342 3.75 3.54 -2.64
N TYR A 343 2.54 3.79 -3.15
CA TYR A 343 1.36 2.99 -2.76
C TYR A 343 1.49 1.56 -3.27
N MET A 344 1.78 1.36 -4.56
CA MET A 344 1.96 0.03 -5.17
C MET A 344 3.05 -0.79 -4.47
N ASP A 345 4.13 -0.13 -4.03
CA ASP A 345 5.20 -0.76 -3.27
C ASP A 345 4.78 -1.14 -1.84
N GLY A 346 3.71 -0.55 -1.31
CA GLY A 346 3.26 -0.72 0.07
C GLY A 346 4.03 0.16 1.07
N ASP A 347 4.55 1.31 0.63
CA ASP A 347 5.22 2.27 1.52
C ASP A 347 4.21 3.05 2.37
N TRP A 348 2.96 3.11 1.93
CA TRP A 348 1.85 3.70 2.67
C TRP A 348 0.52 3.02 2.31
N SER A 349 -0.46 3.12 3.20
CA SER A 349 -1.85 2.70 2.99
C SER A 349 -2.83 3.74 3.52
N SER A 350 -4.11 3.53 3.28
CA SER A 350 -5.20 4.35 3.80
C SER A 350 -6.39 3.45 4.09
N PRO A 351 -7.19 3.72 5.15
CA PRO A 351 -8.46 3.04 5.36
C PRO A 351 -9.51 3.45 4.31
N ASP A 352 -9.39 4.64 3.71
CA ASP A 352 -10.23 5.11 2.62
C ASP A 352 -9.38 5.93 1.64
N LEU A 353 -8.88 5.22 0.63
CA LEU A 353 -8.02 5.80 -0.40
C LEU A 353 -8.77 6.83 -1.26
N THR A 354 -10.06 6.61 -1.51
CA THR A 354 -10.91 7.55 -2.28
C THR A 354 -10.99 8.90 -1.55
N SER A 355 -11.17 8.91 -0.23
CA SER A 355 -11.18 10.14 0.56
C SER A 355 -9.85 10.88 0.53
N VAL A 356 -8.70 10.19 0.53
CA VAL A 356 -7.38 10.82 0.38
C VAL A 356 -7.27 11.56 -0.95
N PHE A 357 -7.67 10.94 -2.07
CA PHE A 357 -7.66 11.62 -3.37
C PHE A 357 -8.66 12.76 -3.46
N ARG A 358 -9.89 12.57 -2.97
CA ARG A 358 -10.89 13.64 -2.90
C ARG A 358 -10.38 14.85 -2.15
N LEU A 359 -9.70 14.67 -1.02
CA LEU A 359 -9.07 15.75 -0.28
C LEU A 359 -8.06 16.52 -1.13
N PHE A 360 -7.15 15.83 -1.83
CA PHE A 360 -6.18 16.49 -2.69
C PHE A 360 -6.84 17.21 -3.88
N LEU A 361 -7.88 16.62 -4.49
CA LEU A 361 -8.61 17.22 -5.61
C LEU A 361 -9.38 18.48 -5.19
N LEU A 362 -10.07 18.45 -4.04
CA LEU A 362 -10.76 19.62 -3.48
C LEU A 362 -9.79 20.76 -3.16
N ASN A 363 -8.56 20.43 -2.76
CA ASN A 363 -7.51 21.41 -2.46
C ASN A 363 -6.61 21.74 -3.65
N ARG A 364 -6.87 21.22 -4.86
CA ARG A 364 -5.98 21.34 -6.03
C ARG A 364 -5.56 22.78 -6.34
N LYS A 365 -6.45 23.76 -6.14
CA LYS A 365 -6.14 25.19 -6.35
C LYS A 365 -5.15 25.74 -5.31
N HIS A 366 -5.23 25.30 -4.06
CA HIS A 366 -4.34 25.72 -2.96
C HIS A 366 -3.00 24.96 -2.97
N LEU A 367 -3.04 23.73 -3.46
CA LEU A 367 -1.89 22.88 -3.69
C LEU A 367 -1.21 23.17 -5.04
N ASN A 368 -1.71 24.13 -5.82
CA ASN A 368 -1.23 24.37 -7.17
C ASN A 368 0.20 24.93 -7.16
N TYR A 369 1.12 24.11 -7.67
CA TYR A 369 2.57 24.28 -7.63
C TYR A 369 3.10 25.37 -8.59
N ALA A 370 2.23 26.14 -9.24
CA ALA A 370 2.62 27.18 -10.20
C ALA A 370 3.55 28.26 -9.61
N HIS A 371 3.54 28.45 -8.28
CA HIS A 371 4.45 29.35 -7.57
C HIS A 371 5.80 28.74 -7.19
N VAL A 372 5.97 27.42 -7.30
CA VAL A 372 7.27 26.77 -7.07
C VAL A 372 7.88 26.43 -8.44
N LYS A 373 8.23 27.49 -9.16
CA LYS A 373 8.96 27.39 -10.44
C LYS A 373 10.27 26.61 -10.25
N ARG A 374 10.44 25.57 -11.08
CA ARG A 374 11.68 25.28 -11.84
C ARG A 374 12.84 24.55 -11.13
N LYS A 375 12.61 23.58 -10.25
CA LYS A 375 13.70 22.66 -9.82
C LYS A 375 13.33 21.21 -9.54
N TRP A 376 12.14 20.76 -9.94
CA TRP A 376 11.83 19.33 -9.98
C TRP A 376 12.01 18.92 -11.43
N LEU A 377 13.10 18.20 -11.71
CA LEU A 377 13.33 17.58 -13.00
C LEU A 377 12.14 16.67 -13.27
N THR A 378 11.16 17.15 -14.02
CA THR A 378 10.19 16.26 -14.67
C THR A 378 11.04 15.45 -15.61
N ASP A 379 11.15 14.16 -15.30
CA ASP A 379 12.04 13.22 -15.92
C ASP A 379 11.83 13.30 -17.44
N ALA A 380 12.85 13.77 -18.17
CA ALA A 380 12.81 13.86 -19.63
C ALA A 380 12.45 12.51 -20.25
N SER A 381 12.75 11.41 -19.53
CA SER A 381 12.37 10.04 -19.89
C SER A 381 10.84 9.82 -19.92
N VAL A 382 10.06 10.45 -19.04
CA VAL A 382 8.59 10.32 -19.00
C VAL A 382 7.97 11.06 -20.18
N ARG A 383 8.41 12.29 -20.46
CA ARG A 383 7.95 13.05 -21.63
C ARG A 383 8.34 12.37 -22.95
N LEU A 384 9.54 11.78 -23.00
CA LEU A 384 10.01 11.01 -24.16
C LEU A 384 9.21 9.71 -24.33
N ARG A 385 8.93 8.97 -23.26
CA ARG A 385 8.06 7.78 -23.30
C ARG A 385 6.65 8.11 -23.77
N HIS A 386 6.07 9.23 -23.36
CA HIS A 386 4.77 9.69 -23.84
C HIS A 386 4.83 10.08 -25.34
N PHE A 387 5.86 10.82 -25.75
CA PHE A 387 6.06 11.17 -27.17
C PHE A 387 6.18 9.92 -28.06
N LEU A 388 6.86 8.87 -27.59
CA LEU A 388 7.01 7.59 -28.28
C LEU A 388 5.74 6.72 -28.29
N ARG A 389 4.69 7.09 -27.55
CA ARG A 389 3.41 6.35 -27.41
C ARG A 389 2.20 7.08 -28.02
N ARG A 390 2.42 8.02 -28.94
CA ARG A 390 1.36 8.77 -29.65
C ARG A 390 0.39 7.82 -30.38
N ASN A 391 -0.91 8.17 -30.38
CA ASN A 391 -2.01 7.42 -31.03
C ASN A 391 -2.05 7.61 -32.57
N ASN A 392 -0.92 7.37 -33.24
CA ASN A 392 -0.92 7.11 -34.68
C ASN A 392 -1.42 5.67 -34.95
N LEU A 393 -1.67 5.28 -36.21
CA LEU A 393 -2.22 3.96 -36.55
C LEU A 393 -1.49 2.78 -35.85
N SER A 394 -0.16 2.78 -35.88
CA SER A 394 0.64 1.74 -35.22
C SER A 394 0.65 1.85 -33.69
N GLY A 395 0.60 3.07 -33.15
CA GLY A 395 0.62 3.36 -31.71
C GLY A 395 -0.70 3.03 -31.04
N SER A 396 -1.84 3.35 -31.66
CA SER A 396 -3.19 2.99 -31.19
C SER A 396 -3.30 1.48 -30.99
N ARG A 397 -2.83 0.67 -31.96
CA ARG A 397 -2.82 -0.80 -31.84
C ARG A 397 -1.97 -1.26 -30.65
N LYS A 398 -0.78 -0.68 -30.45
CA LYS A 398 0.13 -1.05 -29.35
C LYS A 398 -0.41 -0.67 -27.97
N ASN A 399 -1.06 0.49 -27.86
CA ASN A 399 -1.64 0.98 -26.60
C ASN A 399 -2.88 0.17 -26.20
N ILE A 400 -3.76 -0.13 -27.16
CA ILE A 400 -4.93 -1.02 -26.96
C ILE A 400 -4.44 -2.43 -26.58
N LYS A 401 -3.48 -2.99 -27.32
CA LYS A 401 -2.88 -4.28 -26.98
C LYS A 401 -2.31 -4.31 -25.55
N ALA A 402 -1.49 -3.33 -25.17
CA ALA A 402 -0.86 -3.33 -23.84
C ALA A 402 -1.86 -3.19 -22.66
N HIS A 403 -3.04 -2.60 -22.87
CA HIS A 403 -4.07 -2.47 -21.83
C HIS A 403 -5.04 -3.67 -21.80
N TYR A 404 -5.36 -4.25 -22.97
CA TYR A 404 -6.19 -5.46 -23.10
C TYR A 404 -5.37 -6.76 -23.24
N ASP A 405 -4.05 -6.72 -22.97
CA ASP A 405 -3.21 -7.90 -22.73
C ASP A 405 -3.56 -8.55 -21.36
N LEU A 406 -4.46 -7.92 -20.58
CA LEU A 406 -5.17 -8.56 -19.46
C LEU A 406 -6.23 -9.52 -20.03
N SER A 407 -6.25 -10.76 -19.54
CA SER A 407 -7.16 -11.79 -20.05
C SER A 407 -8.64 -11.43 -19.83
N ASN A 408 -9.54 -11.97 -20.66
CA ASN A 408 -10.98 -11.85 -20.43
C ASN A 408 -11.36 -12.35 -19.02
N ASP A 409 -10.72 -13.44 -18.57
CA ASP A 409 -10.89 -14.00 -17.22
C ASP A 409 -10.67 -12.95 -16.13
N PHE A 410 -9.70 -12.04 -16.29
CA PHE A 410 -9.45 -10.96 -15.35
C PHE A 410 -10.63 -9.97 -15.30
N PHE A 411 -11.10 -9.51 -16.45
CA PHE A 411 -12.22 -8.56 -16.51
C PHE A 411 -13.53 -9.18 -16.02
N GLU A 412 -13.76 -10.48 -16.28
CA GLU A 412 -14.93 -11.23 -15.78
C GLU A 412 -15.01 -11.24 -14.25
N THR A 413 -13.90 -11.08 -13.52
CA THR A 413 -13.92 -11.07 -12.05
C THR A 413 -14.65 -9.88 -11.44
N PHE A 414 -14.77 -8.76 -12.17
CA PHE A 414 -15.36 -7.53 -11.61
C PHE A 414 -16.36 -6.79 -12.52
N LEU A 415 -16.38 -7.09 -13.83
CA LEU A 415 -17.43 -6.57 -14.71
C LEU A 415 -18.76 -7.31 -14.50
N ASP A 416 -19.82 -6.78 -15.09
CA ASP A 416 -21.09 -7.49 -15.17
C ASP A 416 -21.05 -8.56 -16.28
N GLY A 417 -22.08 -9.41 -16.36
CA GLY A 417 -22.17 -10.45 -17.39
C GLY A 417 -22.17 -9.91 -18.82
N SER A 418 -22.36 -8.60 -19.00
CA SER A 418 -22.19 -7.95 -20.30
C SER A 418 -20.77 -7.59 -20.71
N MET A 419 -19.77 -7.81 -19.84
CA MET A 419 -18.37 -7.45 -20.10
C MET A 419 -18.23 -6.00 -20.54
N THR A 420 -19.03 -5.10 -19.94
CA THR A 420 -19.05 -3.70 -20.33
C THR A 420 -18.09 -2.91 -19.46
N TYR A 421 -16.91 -2.59 -20.00
CA TYR A 421 -15.90 -1.77 -19.34
C TYR A 421 -16.08 -0.28 -19.67
N SER A 422 -17.19 0.28 -19.20
CA SER A 422 -17.55 1.70 -19.34
C SER A 422 -18.52 2.11 -18.23
N GLY A 423 -18.75 3.41 -18.01
CA GLY A 423 -19.71 3.88 -17.01
C GLY A 423 -21.16 3.47 -17.31
N GLY A 424 -21.88 3.00 -16.28
CA GLY A 424 -23.32 2.74 -16.32
C GLY A 424 -24.17 3.99 -16.04
N ILE A 425 -25.50 3.85 -16.09
CA ILE A 425 -26.47 4.88 -15.67
C ILE A 425 -27.36 4.30 -14.56
N TYR A 426 -27.35 4.93 -13.39
CA TYR A 426 -28.15 4.53 -12.24
C TYR A 426 -29.35 5.44 -12.14
N TYR A 427 -30.56 4.91 -12.34
CA TYR A 427 -31.79 5.67 -12.14
C TYR A 427 -32.24 5.65 -10.68
N ASP A 428 -31.92 4.57 -9.97
CA ASP A 428 -32.08 4.44 -8.53
C ASP A 428 -30.77 4.02 -7.87
N LYS A 429 -30.57 4.39 -6.60
CA LYS A 429 -29.38 3.98 -5.81
C LYS A 429 -29.32 2.47 -5.56
N THR A 430 -30.43 1.76 -5.75
CA THR A 430 -30.54 0.31 -5.60
C THR A 430 -30.33 -0.44 -6.92
N ASP A 431 -30.14 0.26 -8.04
CA ASP A 431 -29.80 -0.39 -9.31
C ASP A 431 -28.50 -1.19 -9.17
N THR A 432 -28.51 -2.44 -9.65
CA THR A 432 -27.29 -3.25 -9.72
C THR A 432 -26.41 -2.77 -10.88
N LEU A 433 -25.14 -3.20 -10.90
CA LEU A 433 -24.25 -2.90 -12.04
C LEU A 433 -24.86 -3.38 -13.37
N GLU A 434 -25.43 -4.58 -13.41
CA GLU A 434 -26.09 -5.16 -14.58
C GLU A 434 -27.23 -4.25 -15.07
N GLN A 435 -28.07 -3.79 -14.14
CA GLN A 435 -29.17 -2.89 -14.47
C GLN A 435 -28.65 -1.54 -14.97
N ALA A 436 -27.61 -0.99 -14.32
CA ALA A 436 -27.02 0.29 -14.72
C ALA A 436 -26.35 0.23 -16.10
N GLN A 437 -25.68 -0.88 -16.42
CA GLN A 437 -25.12 -1.08 -17.76
C GLN A 437 -26.23 -1.21 -18.81
N LYS A 438 -27.29 -1.96 -18.50
CA LYS A 438 -28.46 -2.06 -19.40
C LYS A 438 -29.14 -0.70 -19.60
N ASN A 439 -29.37 0.05 -18.53
CA ASN A 439 -29.93 1.41 -18.57
C ASN A 439 -29.11 2.30 -19.51
N LYS A 440 -27.77 2.27 -19.37
CA LYS A 440 -26.86 3.01 -20.23
C LYS A 440 -26.99 2.63 -21.71
N LEU A 441 -26.99 1.34 -22.03
CA LEU A 441 -27.11 0.88 -23.41
C LEU A 441 -28.45 1.31 -24.02
N GLN A 442 -29.55 1.16 -23.27
CA GLN A 442 -30.88 1.59 -23.69
C GLN A 442 -30.98 3.10 -23.89
N ALA A 443 -30.39 3.90 -23.00
CA ALA A 443 -30.35 5.35 -23.14
C ALA A 443 -29.60 5.78 -24.41
N VAL A 444 -28.46 5.15 -24.73
CA VAL A 444 -27.71 5.42 -25.97
C VAL A 444 -28.52 5.06 -27.22
N ILE A 445 -29.17 3.87 -27.22
CA ILE A 445 -30.04 3.42 -28.32
C ILE A 445 -31.19 4.40 -28.53
N GLN A 446 -31.83 4.85 -27.44
CA GLN A 446 -32.93 5.81 -27.48
C GLN A 446 -32.49 7.19 -27.98
N LYS A 447 -31.35 7.72 -27.50
CA LYS A 447 -30.79 9.00 -27.95
C LYS A 447 -30.43 9.00 -29.44
N ALA A 448 -29.92 7.88 -29.93
CA ALA A 448 -29.63 7.68 -31.34
C ALA A 448 -30.91 7.53 -32.18
N GLU A 449 -32.06 7.24 -31.55
CA GLU A 449 -33.33 6.92 -32.23
C GLU A 449 -33.12 5.77 -33.23
N ILE A 450 -32.52 4.67 -32.78
CA ILE A 450 -32.28 3.49 -33.61
C ILE A 450 -33.59 2.75 -33.84
N THR A 451 -33.85 2.38 -35.08
CA THR A 451 -35.02 1.63 -35.54
C THR A 451 -34.59 0.36 -36.29
N ALA A 452 -35.52 -0.55 -36.56
CA ALA A 452 -35.26 -1.77 -37.32
C ALA A 452 -34.71 -1.54 -38.75
N ALA A 453 -34.97 -0.35 -39.32
CA ALA A 453 -34.55 -0.01 -40.68
C ALA A 453 -33.12 0.53 -40.74
N ASP A 454 -32.53 0.88 -39.60
CA ASP A 454 -31.23 1.54 -39.55
C ASP A 454 -30.06 0.55 -39.70
N HIS A 455 -29.02 1.01 -40.38
CA HIS A 455 -27.68 0.43 -40.33
C HIS A 455 -26.79 1.28 -39.42
N VAL A 456 -26.39 0.72 -38.29
CA VAL A 456 -25.66 1.39 -37.21
C VAL A 456 -24.17 1.04 -37.31
N LEU A 457 -23.31 2.05 -37.22
CA LEU A 457 -21.88 1.85 -36.99
C LEU A 457 -21.56 2.05 -35.50
N GLU A 458 -21.04 1.00 -34.87
CA GLU A 458 -20.40 1.08 -33.56
C GLU A 458 -18.89 1.24 -33.72
N ILE A 459 -18.35 2.34 -33.19
CA ILE A 459 -16.91 2.61 -33.16
C ILE A 459 -16.37 2.24 -31.77
N GLY A 460 -15.64 1.12 -31.70
CA GLY A 460 -15.13 0.56 -30.45
C GLY A 460 -16.04 -0.52 -29.89
N SER A 461 -15.97 -1.74 -30.44
CA SER A 461 -16.88 -2.85 -30.11
C SER A 461 -16.92 -3.27 -28.64
N GLY A 462 -15.83 -3.04 -27.89
CA GLY A 462 -15.62 -3.72 -26.60
C GLY A 462 -15.83 -5.23 -26.76
N TRP A 463 -16.66 -5.83 -25.90
CA TRP A 463 -17.06 -7.23 -25.98
C TRP A 463 -18.45 -7.43 -26.62
N GLY A 464 -18.90 -6.45 -27.43
CA GLY A 464 -20.11 -6.50 -28.25
C GLY A 464 -21.42 -6.16 -27.53
N SER A 465 -21.37 -5.60 -26.32
CA SER A 465 -22.57 -5.39 -25.50
C SER A 465 -23.57 -4.43 -26.12
N LEU A 466 -23.13 -3.31 -26.72
CA LEU A 466 -24.01 -2.39 -27.41
C LEU A 466 -24.58 -2.98 -28.70
N ALA A 467 -23.76 -3.58 -29.56
CA ALA A 467 -24.25 -4.18 -30.81
C ALA A 467 -25.35 -5.22 -30.55
N ILE A 468 -25.12 -6.11 -29.57
CA ILE A 468 -26.08 -7.16 -29.21
C ILE A 468 -27.37 -6.53 -28.66
N GLU A 469 -27.27 -5.57 -27.73
CA GLU A 469 -28.45 -4.93 -27.14
C GLU A 469 -29.24 -4.13 -28.19
N ALA A 470 -28.56 -3.41 -29.09
CA ALA A 470 -29.20 -2.64 -30.16
C ALA A 470 -30.00 -3.55 -31.09
N VAL A 471 -29.43 -4.68 -31.55
CA VAL A 471 -30.15 -5.64 -32.39
C VAL A 471 -31.32 -6.27 -31.63
N LYS A 472 -31.12 -6.70 -30.38
CA LYS A 472 -32.21 -7.29 -29.57
C LYS A 472 -33.36 -6.32 -29.33
N THR A 473 -33.07 -5.05 -29.17
CA THR A 473 -34.07 -4.02 -28.83
C THR A 473 -34.83 -3.56 -30.06
N THR A 474 -34.16 -3.39 -31.20
CA THR A 474 -34.74 -2.68 -32.35
C THR A 474 -34.82 -3.53 -33.62
N GLY A 475 -34.06 -4.63 -33.73
CA GLY A 475 -33.93 -5.41 -34.95
C GLY A 475 -33.07 -4.75 -36.04
N CYS A 476 -32.34 -3.67 -35.72
CA CYS A 476 -31.43 -3.00 -36.64
C CYS A 476 -30.29 -3.90 -37.13
N THR A 477 -29.47 -3.40 -38.06
CA THR A 477 -28.21 -4.03 -38.45
C THR A 477 -27.04 -3.23 -37.90
N VAL A 478 -25.99 -3.90 -37.43
CA VAL A 478 -24.84 -3.25 -36.81
C VAL A 478 -23.54 -3.65 -37.52
N THR A 479 -22.70 -2.68 -37.86
CA THR A 479 -21.27 -2.90 -38.11
C THR A 479 -20.50 -2.40 -36.91
N SER A 480 -19.72 -3.25 -36.27
CA SER A 480 -18.99 -2.93 -35.05
C SER A 480 -17.50 -3.14 -35.26
N VAL A 481 -16.69 -2.13 -35.01
CA VAL A 481 -15.25 -2.17 -35.29
C VAL A 481 -14.39 -2.09 -34.03
N THR A 482 -13.34 -2.92 -33.98
CA THR A 482 -12.35 -2.93 -32.89
C THR A 482 -10.94 -3.15 -33.41
N LEU A 483 -9.95 -2.77 -32.60
CA LEU A 483 -8.53 -3.02 -32.81
C LEU A 483 -7.97 -4.14 -31.91
N SER A 484 -8.85 -4.86 -31.21
CA SER A 484 -8.49 -6.01 -30.37
C SER A 484 -9.06 -7.32 -30.94
N GLU A 485 -8.16 -8.25 -31.25
CA GLU A 485 -8.53 -9.58 -31.78
C GLU A 485 -9.27 -10.42 -30.72
N GLU A 486 -8.92 -10.27 -29.44
CA GLU A 486 -9.56 -11.02 -28.34
C GLU A 486 -10.98 -10.52 -28.04
N GLN A 487 -11.17 -9.20 -28.05
CA GLN A 487 -12.51 -8.59 -27.97
C GLN A 487 -13.39 -9.00 -29.15
N LEU A 488 -12.83 -9.01 -30.36
CA LEU A 488 -13.54 -9.43 -31.56
C LEU A 488 -14.04 -10.87 -31.45
N LYS A 489 -13.16 -11.82 -31.09
CA LYS A 489 -13.52 -13.24 -30.92
C LYS A 489 -14.60 -13.41 -29.85
N TYR A 490 -14.45 -12.73 -28.72
CA TYR A 490 -15.42 -12.82 -27.62
C TYR A 490 -16.80 -12.26 -28.04
N ALA A 491 -16.82 -11.09 -28.69
CA ALA A 491 -18.04 -10.46 -29.16
C ALA A 491 -18.77 -11.32 -30.19
N GLN A 492 -18.04 -11.95 -31.13
CA GLN A 492 -18.59 -12.89 -32.10
C GLN A 492 -19.22 -14.11 -31.43
N ALA A 493 -18.47 -14.80 -30.56
CA ALA A 493 -18.97 -15.98 -29.84
C ALA A 493 -20.21 -15.64 -28.99
N ARG A 494 -20.24 -14.45 -28.41
CA ARG A 494 -21.38 -13.97 -27.65
C ARG A 494 -22.59 -13.67 -28.53
N ALA A 495 -22.41 -13.00 -29.66
CA ALA A 495 -23.50 -12.73 -30.59
C ALA A 495 -24.12 -14.01 -31.16
N GLU A 496 -23.30 -15.05 -31.41
CA GLU A 496 -23.78 -16.39 -31.77
C GLU A 496 -24.62 -17.02 -30.66
N LYS A 497 -24.11 -17.01 -29.42
CA LYS A 497 -24.84 -17.53 -28.24
C LYS A 497 -26.18 -16.81 -28.01
N GLU A 498 -26.23 -15.51 -28.29
CA GLU A 498 -27.42 -14.68 -28.14
C GLU A 498 -28.35 -14.72 -29.37
N GLY A 499 -27.96 -15.41 -30.44
CA GLY A 499 -28.79 -15.63 -31.64
C GLY A 499 -28.98 -14.40 -32.52
N VAL A 500 -28.03 -13.47 -32.53
CA VAL A 500 -28.11 -12.19 -33.28
C VAL A 500 -26.96 -11.98 -34.28
N SER A 501 -26.16 -13.01 -34.53
CA SER A 501 -24.97 -12.93 -35.38
C SER A 501 -25.26 -12.63 -36.86
N ASP A 502 -26.47 -12.90 -37.35
CA ASP A 502 -26.91 -12.58 -38.72
C ASP A 502 -27.12 -11.08 -38.96
N LYS A 503 -27.26 -10.29 -37.88
CA LYS A 503 -27.50 -8.85 -37.91
C LYS A 503 -26.30 -8.00 -37.53
N ILE A 504 -25.21 -8.63 -37.07
CA ILE A 504 -24.03 -7.93 -36.58
C ILE A 504 -22.80 -8.37 -37.37
N THR A 505 -22.14 -7.40 -38.02
CA THR A 505 -20.83 -7.58 -38.61
C THR A 505 -19.77 -7.02 -37.67
N PHE A 506 -18.94 -7.89 -37.09
CA PHE A 506 -17.79 -7.45 -36.31
C PHE A 506 -16.52 -7.45 -37.17
N GLU A 507 -15.78 -6.34 -37.19
CA GLU A 507 -14.57 -6.19 -38.00
C GLU A 507 -13.35 -5.79 -37.16
N PHE A 508 -12.22 -6.46 -37.43
CA PHE A 508 -10.91 -6.00 -36.97
C PHE A 508 -10.45 -4.85 -37.87
N CYS A 509 -10.88 -3.64 -37.56
CA CYS A 509 -10.66 -2.47 -38.41
C CYS A 509 -10.41 -1.22 -37.58
N ASP A 510 -9.45 -0.41 -38.03
CA ASP A 510 -9.33 0.96 -37.53
C ASP A 510 -10.47 1.79 -38.14
N TYR A 511 -11.28 2.42 -37.31
CA TYR A 511 -12.41 3.25 -37.76
C TYR A 511 -12.02 4.32 -38.79
N ARG A 512 -10.75 4.77 -38.80
CA ARG A 512 -10.23 5.74 -39.79
C ARG A 512 -10.24 5.20 -41.22
N ASN A 513 -10.25 3.88 -41.39
CA ASN A 513 -10.18 3.18 -42.68
C ASN A 513 -11.52 2.57 -43.09
N ILE A 514 -12.57 2.70 -42.27
CA ILE A 514 -13.87 2.13 -42.60
C ILE A 514 -14.53 2.88 -43.77
N GLY A 515 -15.16 2.12 -44.66
CA GLY A 515 -15.95 2.62 -45.78
C GLY A 515 -17.46 2.61 -45.49
N GLY A 516 -18.27 2.91 -46.50
CA GLY A 516 -19.73 2.82 -46.42
C GLY A 516 -20.44 4.09 -45.94
N SER A 517 -21.73 3.95 -45.66
CA SER A 517 -22.60 5.02 -45.16
C SER A 517 -23.65 4.44 -44.22
N TYR A 518 -23.78 5.01 -43.04
CA TYR A 518 -24.58 4.50 -41.93
C TYR A 518 -25.66 5.50 -41.53
N ASP A 519 -26.81 4.99 -41.09
CA ASP A 519 -27.91 5.83 -40.62
C ASP A 519 -27.57 6.46 -39.26
N LYS A 520 -26.86 5.71 -38.41
CA LYS A 520 -26.48 6.10 -37.05
C LYS A 520 -25.04 5.70 -36.77
N ILE A 521 -24.32 6.51 -35.99
CA ILE A 521 -23.01 6.15 -35.43
C ILE A 521 -23.09 6.23 -33.91
N VAL A 522 -22.54 5.23 -33.23
CA VAL A 522 -22.42 5.22 -31.77
C VAL A 522 -20.97 4.93 -31.37
N SER A 523 -20.46 5.64 -30.38
CA SER A 523 -19.10 5.48 -29.84
C SER A 523 -19.12 5.63 -28.32
N ILE A 524 -18.83 4.57 -27.58
CA ILE A 524 -18.82 4.59 -26.11
C ILE A 524 -17.37 4.50 -25.62
N GLU A 525 -16.90 5.56 -24.95
CA GLU A 525 -15.62 5.64 -24.21
C GLU A 525 -14.38 5.20 -25.03
N MET A 526 -14.44 5.49 -26.33
CA MET A 526 -13.37 5.26 -27.30
C MET A 526 -12.56 6.54 -27.57
N PHE A 527 -13.19 7.70 -27.42
CA PHE A 527 -12.63 8.99 -27.85
C PHE A 527 -11.40 9.41 -27.01
N GLU A 528 -11.31 8.94 -25.78
CA GLU A 528 -10.19 9.06 -24.86
C GLU A 528 -8.90 8.46 -25.43
N ALA A 529 -9.01 7.44 -26.29
CA ALA A 529 -7.90 6.81 -26.98
C ALA A 529 -7.51 7.49 -28.31
N VAL A 530 -8.26 8.50 -28.77
CA VAL A 530 -7.99 9.21 -30.04
C VAL A 530 -6.78 10.13 -29.90
N GLY A 531 -6.69 10.85 -28.78
CA GLY A 531 -5.66 11.86 -28.53
C GLY A 531 -5.92 13.20 -29.22
N HIS A 532 -5.54 14.29 -28.56
CA HIS A 532 -5.85 15.68 -28.97
C HIS A 532 -5.61 15.99 -30.45
N GLU A 533 -4.46 15.57 -30.99
CA GLU A 533 -4.07 15.84 -32.38
C GLU A 533 -5.00 15.21 -33.42
N ASN A 534 -5.78 14.20 -33.03
CA ASN A 534 -6.64 13.43 -33.92
C ASN A 534 -8.14 13.70 -33.72
N TYR A 535 -8.54 14.58 -32.79
CA TYR A 535 -9.96 14.87 -32.54
C TYR A 535 -10.70 15.34 -33.81
N GLY A 536 -10.10 16.24 -34.58
CA GLY A 536 -10.67 16.67 -35.86
C GLY A 536 -10.79 15.54 -36.89
N LYS A 537 -9.81 14.62 -36.90
CA LYS A 537 -9.85 13.44 -37.78
C LYS A 537 -10.97 12.48 -37.39
N PHE A 538 -11.27 12.35 -36.09
CA PHE A 538 -12.42 11.58 -35.62
C PHE A 538 -13.73 12.17 -36.15
N PHE A 539 -13.99 13.46 -35.91
CA PHE A 539 -15.25 14.10 -36.34
C PHE A 539 -15.41 14.09 -37.86
N SER A 540 -14.37 14.44 -38.63
CA SER A 540 -14.43 14.36 -40.11
C SER A 540 -14.67 12.94 -40.65
N THR A 541 -14.18 11.91 -39.93
CA THR A 541 -14.43 10.52 -40.31
C THR A 541 -15.88 10.14 -40.05
N CYS A 542 -16.43 10.49 -38.88
CA CYS A 542 -17.83 10.26 -38.57
C CYS A 542 -18.75 11.02 -39.53
N ASP A 543 -18.43 12.28 -39.88
CA ASP A 543 -19.20 13.09 -40.82
C ASP A 543 -19.31 12.42 -42.20
N ARG A 544 -18.17 11.95 -42.73
CA ARG A 544 -18.11 11.21 -44.01
C ARG A 544 -18.95 9.94 -44.02
N LEU A 545 -19.03 9.25 -42.87
CA LEU A 545 -19.68 7.95 -42.74
C LEU A 545 -21.17 8.04 -42.43
N LEU A 546 -21.63 9.14 -41.83
CA LEU A 546 -23.02 9.29 -41.42
C LEU A 546 -23.86 9.81 -42.58
N LYS A 547 -25.03 9.24 -42.85
CA LYS A 547 -25.97 9.76 -43.86
C LYS A 547 -26.51 11.13 -43.46
N PRO A 548 -27.01 11.96 -44.40
CA PRO A 548 -27.73 13.19 -44.08
C PRO A 548 -28.89 12.92 -43.11
N ASN A 549 -29.13 13.82 -42.15
CA ASN A 549 -30.07 13.66 -41.03
C ASN A 549 -29.77 12.51 -40.05
N GLY A 550 -28.62 11.82 -40.21
CA GLY A 550 -28.18 10.80 -39.27
C GLY A 550 -27.75 11.39 -37.92
N LYS A 551 -27.68 10.51 -36.91
CA LYS A 551 -27.22 10.86 -35.55
C LYS A 551 -25.89 10.19 -35.20
N LEU A 552 -24.99 10.95 -34.59
CA LEU A 552 -23.83 10.44 -33.88
C LEU A 552 -24.08 10.56 -32.38
N VAL A 553 -24.01 9.46 -31.63
CA VAL A 553 -24.07 9.46 -30.17
C VAL A 553 -22.71 9.04 -29.60
N MET A 554 -22.14 9.88 -28.76
CA MET A 554 -20.86 9.63 -28.10
C MET A 554 -21.02 9.61 -26.59
N GLN A 555 -20.57 8.55 -25.93
CA GLN A 555 -20.28 8.58 -24.48
C GLN A 555 -18.79 8.80 -24.29
N VAL A 556 -18.38 9.78 -23.48
CA VAL A 556 -16.98 10.19 -23.35
C VAL A 556 -16.65 10.75 -21.98
N ILE A 557 -15.61 10.21 -21.35
CA ILE A 557 -15.01 10.76 -20.15
C ILE A 557 -14.28 12.04 -20.53
N SER A 558 -14.56 13.13 -19.82
CA SER A 558 -14.00 14.45 -20.04
C SER A 558 -13.34 14.96 -18.77
N ILE A 559 -12.24 15.72 -18.93
CA ILE A 559 -11.70 16.55 -17.86
C ILE A 559 -12.33 17.94 -17.90
N ALA A 560 -12.47 18.59 -16.75
CA ALA A 560 -12.96 19.96 -16.70
C ALA A 560 -12.06 20.93 -17.49
N ASP A 561 -12.66 21.84 -18.26
CA ASP A 561 -11.97 22.74 -19.19
C ASP A 561 -10.82 23.52 -18.57
N GLN A 562 -10.96 23.96 -17.31
CA GLN A 562 -9.96 24.76 -16.62
C GLN A 562 -8.64 24.00 -16.39
N PHE A 563 -8.65 22.67 -16.50
CA PHE A 563 -7.48 21.82 -16.29
C PHE A 563 -6.94 21.19 -17.57
N TYR A 564 -7.65 21.32 -18.68
CA TYR A 564 -7.35 20.61 -19.93
C TYR A 564 -5.92 20.83 -20.42
N ASP A 565 -5.47 22.08 -20.54
CA ASP A 565 -4.12 22.38 -21.03
C ASP A 565 -3.01 21.90 -20.09
N THR A 566 -3.26 21.95 -18.78
CA THR A 566 -2.29 21.44 -17.79
C THR A 566 -2.20 19.92 -17.86
N TYR A 567 -3.35 19.24 -18.00
CA TYR A 567 -3.42 17.80 -18.18
C TYR A 567 -2.73 17.37 -19.48
N ARG A 568 -3.04 18.03 -20.61
CA ARG A 568 -2.43 17.77 -21.92
C ARG A 568 -0.91 17.90 -21.94
N SER A 569 -0.35 18.79 -21.14
CA SER A 569 1.09 19.10 -21.16
C SER A 569 1.94 18.19 -20.26
N LYS A 570 1.34 17.26 -19.52
CA LYS A 570 2.02 16.41 -18.54
C LYS A 570 1.54 14.96 -18.65
N THR A 571 2.37 14.05 -18.15
CA THR A 571 1.99 12.64 -17.98
C THR A 571 1.68 12.41 -16.51
N ASP A 572 0.51 11.88 -16.21
CA ASP A 572 0.12 11.48 -14.85
C ASP A 572 0.30 9.98 -14.61
N TRP A 573 0.02 9.55 -13.38
CA TRP A 573 0.10 8.14 -12.99
C TRP A 573 -0.82 7.22 -13.82
N ILE A 574 -2.04 7.66 -14.15
CA ILE A 574 -3.00 6.89 -14.95
C ILE A 574 -2.45 6.61 -16.35
N GLN A 575 -1.88 7.62 -17.00
CA GLN A 575 -1.23 7.48 -18.31
C GLN A 575 0.07 6.66 -18.26
N ALA A 576 0.73 6.61 -17.11
CA ALA A 576 1.95 5.83 -16.93
C ALA A 576 1.65 4.33 -16.75
N TYR A 577 0.61 3.98 -15.99
CA TYR A 577 0.35 2.63 -15.50
C TYR A 577 -0.90 1.95 -16.04
N ILE A 578 -1.98 2.70 -16.29
CA ILE A 578 -3.28 2.12 -16.66
C ILE A 578 -3.55 2.34 -18.15
N PHE A 579 -3.63 3.59 -18.61
CA PHE A 579 -3.99 3.94 -19.99
C PHE A 579 -2.85 4.68 -20.72
N PRO A 580 -1.77 3.98 -21.15
CA PRO A 580 -0.74 4.58 -21.97
C PRO A 580 -1.31 5.23 -23.24
N GLY A 581 -1.08 6.53 -23.41
CA GLY A 581 -1.59 7.29 -24.56
C GLY A 581 -3.05 7.74 -24.42
N GLY A 582 -3.74 7.38 -23.34
CA GLY A 582 -5.06 7.92 -23.01
C GLY A 582 -5.01 9.44 -22.81
N MET A 583 -6.01 10.13 -23.34
CA MET A 583 -6.10 11.58 -23.30
C MET A 583 -7.57 11.99 -23.19
N LEU A 584 -7.99 12.29 -21.96
CA LEU A 584 -9.32 12.86 -21.70
C LEU A 584 -9.48 14.20 -22.44
N PRO A 585 -10.51 14.36 -23.28
CA PRO A 585 -10.86 15.66 -23.84
C PRO A 585 -11.45 16.60 -22.78
N SER A 586 -11.61 17.87 -23.14
CA SER A 586 -12.59 18.76 -22.48
C SER A 586 -13.76 19.04 -23.43
N LEU A 587 -14.89 19.49 -22.88
CA LEU A 587 -16.06 19.82 -23.70
C LEU A 587 -15.75 20.91 -24.74
N THR A 588 -14.96 21.93 -24.37
CA THR A 588 -14.50 22.96 -25.33
C THR A 588 -13.62 22.37 -26.41
N ALA A 589 -12.66 21.50 -26.05
CA ALA A 589 -11.75 20.91 -27.03
C ALA A 589 -12.50 20.02 -28.05
N MET A 590 -13.50 19.25 -27.60
CA MET A 590 -14.34 18.43 -28.49
C MET A 590 -15.15 19.29 -29.44
N THR A 591 -15.88 20.26 -28.91
CA THR A 591 -16.77 21.12 -29.72
C THR A 591 -15.99 22.00 -30.69
N GLN A 592 -14.78 22.44 -30.34
CA GLN A 592 -13.89 23.14 -31.26
C GLN A 592 -13.40 22.26 -32.40
N ALA A 593 -12.98 21.02 -32.11
CA ALA A 593 -12.57 20.06 -33.14
C ALA A 593 -13.74 19.69 -34.06
N MET A 594 -14.92 19.42 -33.49
CA MET A 594 -16.15 19.15 -34.22
C MET A 594 -16.49 20.33 -35.16
N LYS A 595 -16.57 21.55 -34.64
CA LYS A 595 -16.88 22.76 -35.43
C LYS A 595 -15.92 22.94 -36.60
N LYS A 596 -14.64 22.63 -36.40
CA LYS A 596 -13.60 22.86 -37.40
C LYS A 596 -13.64 21.83 -38.53
N ASP A 597 -13.90 20.56 -38.20
CA ASP A 597 -13.63 19.43 -39.09
C ASP A 597 -14.89 18.59 -39.41
N SER A 598 -16.10 19.08 -39.13
CA SER A 598 -17.37 18.42 -39.49
C SER A 598 -18.53 19.41 -39.66
N SER A 599 -19.64 18.93 -40.23
CA SER A 599 -20.92 19.66 -40.37
C SER A 599 -21.84 19.49 -39.15
N PHE A 600 -21.40 18.75 -38.14
CA PHE A 600 -22.25 18.35 -37.02
C PHE A 600 -22.78 19.53 -36.19
N LEU A 601 -24.04 19.40 -35.78
CA LEU A 601 -24.70 20.26 -34.81
C LEU A 601 -24.85 19.50 -33.49
N VAL A 602 -24.51 20.13 -32.38
CA VAL A 602 -24.79 19.58 -31.05
C VAL A 602 -26.30 19.65 -30.82
N ASN A 603 -26.93 18.49 -30.65
CA ASN A 603 -28.35 18.37 -30.40
C ASN A 603 -28.66 18.22 -28.90
N ASP A 604 -27.86 17.44 -28.18
CA ASP A 604 -28.09 17.13 -26.77
C ASP A 604 -26.79 16.81 -26.03
N ILE A 605 -26.76 17.10 -24.73
CA ILE A 605 -25.62 16.84 -23.83
C ILE A 605 -26.15 16.45 -22.45
N ASP A 606 -25.89 15.21 -22.03
CA ASP A 606 -26.09 14.76 -20.66
C ASP A 606 -24.77 14.51 -19.95
N ASN A 607 -24.68 14.85 -18.66
CA ASN A 607 -23.55 14.51 -17.81
C ASN A 607 -23.93 13.40 -16.82
N ILE A 608 -23.42 12.20 -17.07
CA ILE A 608 -23.60 11.00 -16.24
C ILE A 608 -22.37 10.72 -15.37
N GLY A 609 -21.55 11.74 -15.09
CA GLY A 609 -20.27 11.56 -14.39
C GLY A 609 -20.40 10.97 -12.99
N ILE A 610 -21.46 11.29 -12.24
CA ILE A 610 -21.66 10.75 -10.89
C ILE A 610 -21.92 9.24 -10.91
N ASP A 611 -22.62 8.74 -11.92
CA ASP A 611 -22.92 7.32 -12.09
C ASP A 611 -21.67 6.50 -12.37
N TYR A 612 -20.65 7.13 -12.96
CA TYR A 612 -19.33 6.52 -13.10
C TYR A 612 -18.66 6.26 -11.76
N ALA A 613 -18.85 7.14 -10.76
CA ALA A 613 -18.31 6.91 -9.43
C ALA A 613 -18.93 5.65 -8.80
N TYR A 614 -20.25 5.46 -8.94
CA TYR A 614 -20.92 4.24 -8.47
C TYR A 614 -20.46 2.99 -9.24
N THR A 615 -20.28 3.12 -10.55
CA THR A 615 -19.72 2.03 -11.38
C THR A 615 -18.34 1.60 -10.88
N LEU A 616 -17.43 2.55 -10.62
CA LEU A 616 -16.07 2.29 -10.13
C LEU A 616 -16.06 1.72 -8.71
N GLN A 617 -16.96 2.19 -7.85
CA GLN A 617 -17.13 1.66 -6.50
C GLN A 617 -17.54 0.19 -6.55
N GLU A 618 -18.51 -0.16 -7.40
CA GLU A 618 -19.00 -1.52 -7.55
C GLU A 618 -17.94 -2.44 -8.19
N TRP A 619 -17.22 -1.97 -9.21
CA TRP A 619 -16.06 -2.69 -9.75
C TRP A 619 -15.01 -2.96 -8.68
N ARG A 620 -14.70 -1.98 -7.82
CA ARG A 620 -13.75 -2.17 -6.71
C ARG A 620 -14.24 -3.24 -5.75
N THR A 621 -15.51 -3.19 -5.35
CA THR A 621 -16.10 -4.18 -4.44
C THR A 621 -15.99 -5.59 -5.02
N ARG A 622 -16.39 -5.79 -6.28
CA ARG A 622 -16.31 -7.09 -6.96
C ARG A 622 -14.87 -7.58 -7.12
N PHE A 623 -13.96 -6.70 -7.54
CA PHE A 623 -12.54 -6.98 -7.66
C PHE A 623 -11.94 -7.55 -6.36
N PHE A 624 -12.23 -6.92 -5.22
CA PHE A 624 -11.72 -7.41 -3.93
C PHE A 624 -12.45 -8.67 -3.42
N ASN A 625 -13.73 -8.85 -3.76
CA ASN A 625 -14.44 -10.10 -3.47
C ASN A 625 -13.85 -11.30 -4.25
N LYS A 626 -13.15 -11.05 -5.36
CA LYS A 626 -12.45 -12.04 -6.18
C LYS A 626 -10.93 -12.00 -6.04
N ALA A 627 -10.41 -11.41 -4.97
CA ALA A 627 -8.96 -11.21 -4.80
C ALA A 627 -8.14 -12.51 -4.88
N GLU A 628 -8.63 -13.63 -4.35
CA GLU A 628 -7.92 -14.91 -4.41
C GLU A 628 -7.90 -15.50 -5.84
N GLU A 629 -9.02 -15.45 -6.56
CA GLU A 629 -9.12 -15.87 -7.96
C GLU A 629 -8.19 -15.04 -8.86
N ILE A 630 -8.12 -13.73 -8.63
CA ILE A 630 -7.19 -12.83 -9.34
C ILE A 630 -5.73 -13.19 -9.06
N LYS A 631 -5.38 -13.59 -7.83
CA LYS A 631 -4.02 -14.06 -7.51
C LYS A 631 -3.71 -15.40 -8.20
N GLU A 632 -4.69 -16.29 -8.31
CA GLU A 632 -4.56 -17.56 -9.04
C GLU A 632 -4.33 -17.35 -10.54
N LEU A 633 -4.86 -16.27 -11.13
CA LEU A 633 -4.56 -15.83 -12.50
C LEU A 633 -3.11 -15.32 -12.67
N GLY A 634 -2.32 -15.22 -11.60
CA GLY A 634 -0.91 -14.83 -11.62
C GLY A 634 -0.64 -13.36 -11.32
N PHE A 635 -1.65 -12.61 -10.86
CA PHE A 635 -1.48 -11.20 -10.47
C PHE A 635 -0.99 -11.08 -9.02
N ASP A 636 0.13 -10.37 -8.84
CA ASP A 636 0.74 -10.21 -7.52
C ASP A 636 0.09 -9.10 -6.67
N ASN A 637 0.50 -9.01 -5.40
CA ASN A 637 0.00 -7.97 -4.50
C ASN A 637 0.30 -6.54 -4.99
N ARG A 638 1.37 -6.34 -5.76
CA ARG A 638 1.68 -5.03 -6.33
C ARG A 638 0.64 -4.64 -7.38
N PHE A 639 0.24 -5.57 -8.24
CA PHE A 639 -0.83 -5.39 -9.21
C PHE A 639 -2.17 -5.11 -8.51
N MET A 640 -2.51 -5.87 -7.47
CA MET A 640 -3.74 -5.62 -6.69
C MET A 640 -3.82 -4.18 -6.17
N ARG A 641 -2.70 -3.68 -5.62
CA ARG A 641 -2.59 -2.30 -5.12
C ARG A 641 -2.61 -1.26 -6.24
N MET A 642 -2.02 -1.58 -7.39
CA MET A 642 -2.11 -0.73 -8.59
C MET A 642 -3.58 -0.56 -9.03
N TRP A 643 -4.32 -1.67 -9.11
CA TRP A 643 -5.72 -1.65 -9.56
C TRP A 643 -6.64 -0.93 -8.56
N GLU A 644 -6.44 -1.17 -7.26
CA GLU A 644 -7.13 -0.42 -6.20
C GLU A 644 -6.88 1.09 -6.31
N TYR A 645 -5.60 1.48 -6.48
CA TYR A 645 -5.23 2.88 -6.64
C TYR A 645 -5.95 3.50 -7.83
N TYR A 646 -5.97 2.80 -8.97
CA TYR A 646 -6.67 3.23 -10.18
C TYR A 646 -8.17 3.46 -9.94
N LEU A 647 -8.87 2.48 -9.37
CA LEU A 647 -10.31 2.55 -9.16
C LEU A 647 -10.67 3.68 -8.18
N CYS A 648 -9.97 3.78 -7.05
CA CYS A 648 -10.18 4.83 -6.05
C CYS A 648 -9.84 6.23 -6.58
N TYR A 649 -8.76 6.35 -7.36
CA TYR A 649 -8.33 7.62 -7.96
C TYR A 649 -9.37 8.13 -8.95
N SER A 650 -9.86 7.23 -9.81
CA SER A 650 -10.89 7.55 -10.81
C SER A 650 -12.21 7.90 -10.13
N GLU A 651 -12.63 7.13 -9.12
CA GLU A 651 -13.84 7.37 -8.33
C GLU A 651 -13.79 8.76 -7.68
N ALA A 652 -12.66 9.10 -7.04
CA ALA A 652 -12.45 10.41 -6.44
C ALA A 652 -12.52 11.56 -7.46
N GLY A 653 -12.04 11.32 -8.68
CA GLY A 653 -12.12 12.27 -9.80
C GLY A 653 -13.56 12.66 -10.14
N PHE A 654 -14.43 11.67 -10.29
CA PHE A 654 -15.85 11.86 -10.57
C PHE A 654 -16.59 12.48 -9.37
N LEU A 655 -16.39 11.95 -8.16
CA LEU A 655 -17.00 12.49 -6.93
C LEU A 655 -16.62 13.96 -6.64
N SER A 656 -15.49 14.42 -7.18
CA SER A 656 -14.99 15.79 -7.00
C SER A 656 -15.27 16.70 -8.20
N ASN A 657 -16.08 16.25 -9.18
CA ASN A 657 -16.38 16.95 -10.42
C ASN A 657 -15.14 17.46 -11.17
N GLN A 658 -14.02 16.72 -11.07
CA GLN A 658 -12.78 17.03 -11.79
C GLN A 658 -12.77 16.39 -13.19
N VAL A 659 -13.43 15.25 -13.29
CA VAL A 659 -13.80 14.58 -14.53
C VAL A 659 -15.33 14.45 -14.59
N SER A 660 -15.85 14.26 -15.79
CA SER A 660 -17.27 14.04 -16.10
C SER A 660 -17.37 12.93 -17.14
N ASN A 661 -18.55 12.39 -17.34
CA ASN A 661 -18.81 11.46 -18.44
C ASN A 661 -20.02 11.99 -19.20
N TYR A 662 -19.82 12.39 -20.46
CA TYR A 662 -20.87 13.02 -21.25
C TYR A 662 -21.46 12.04 -22.24
N GLN A 663 -22.79 12.02 -22.36
CA GLN A 663 -23.47 11.51 -23.55
C GLN A 663 -23.83 12.70 -24.45
N LEU A 664 -23.16 12.78 -25.60
CA LEU A 664 -23.29 13.84 -26.60
C LEU A 664 -24.05 13.30 -27.81
N VAL A 665 -25.08 14.01 -28.25
CA VAL A 665 -25.81 13.71 -29.48
C VAL A 665 -25.51 14.79 -30.50
N PHE A 666 -25.04 14.37 -31.67
CA PHE A 666 -24.76 15.23 -32.81
C PHE A 666 -25.67 14.86 -33.98
N LEU A 667 -26.14 15.88 -34.69
CA LEU A 667 -26.92 15.75 -35.92
C LEU A 667 -26.05 16.14 -37.12
N ARG A 668 -26.09 15.33 -38.18
CA ARG A 668 -25.58 15.74 -39.48
C ARG A 668 -26.71 16.42 -40.26
N PRO A 669 -26.62 17.72 -40.56
CA PRO A 669 -27.66 18.40 -41.32
C PRO A 669 -27.79 17.80 -42.73
N ASN A 670 -28.97 17.94 -43.33
CA ASN A 670 -29.13 17.72 -44.76
C ASN A 670 -28.65 18.98 -45.49
N GLU A 671 -27.45 18.93 -46.03
CA GLU A 671 -26.95 19.93 -46.97
C GLU A 671 -27.45 19.54 -48.36
N GLU A 672 -28.66 20.01 -48.73
CA GLU A 672 -29.10 20.04 -50.14
C GLU A 672 -28.26 21.01 -50.97
#